data_AF-A0A9P1BY15-F1
#
_entry.id   AF-A0A9P1BY15-F1
#
_cell.length_a   1.000
_cell.length_b   1.000
_cell.length_c   1.000
_cell.angle_alpha   90.00
_cell.angle_beta   90.00
_cell.angle_gamma   90.00
#
_symmetry.space_group_name_H-M   'P 1'
#
loop_
_entity.id
_entity.type
_entity.pdbx_description
1 polymer ?
#
loop_
_entity_poly.entity_id
_entity_poly.type
_entity_poly.pdbx_seq_one_letter_code
_entity_poly.pdbx_strand_id
1 'polypeptide(L)'
;MMKPLYLKSVVNLTSIPQTSASLVPLEGEATITLDWGLPLTEDCQEILFQRIRLHFEKSTAIVEDAQDRRRYRMSESDLMCLRNLVCLYGQVRQFLSTRVPSFDKLDLAIKTGNTADHEVAGVLEQRPHQFAASFLPMAQQTAMENAKKQEEVVTMEVQKQRLELRDVKWKYFQAALARDQDIIATIQAAPKRLEALRHRKQMAWRVEQSQQGERVVQSYMQQCLRTELVEKVEHGQLKINEYRQFVANLCNCRETDVHMITLIDLNVPLAKSKEKMEELCTLMQFVNDLNPTRHVGVVELPETAKKTSKRGLCDEEADLQQTLWGLRQVCDARWIVPFDIHPSADAQTARRRFSSGRLVVNKDFDEENPWINNSEFGCAGRPLTEDKILLPLSRELLLPEALDPDNDLRFAERTRPSVEAASAQKGQQRWLTMFRSLLAMTSYSLKNKPVIIVNLTSYVEDAFHLREAKEELKGGFNTCNLFYQSIWFLNKDQFGAARLTREVVDHWLAGKLEFAGQKICLNPPELSPDEVASVPGGTACANSLDTVSFEVLERSGGKMLIKSDENKLWLSQGGTITEDYKALHAKHMELIGSGIDVVESPQAPAETGGGGEGEATESLEKLQESPGVEVKVASEISGVDLVLAKDSSLWLVASTDKVVAKNSQLGGFGTGQYVPAEEEQGLDFLLPLGDKSLVQLDESSWKTDGSGTSVVTFYKLLVMCEREKNITDHKVSYMTVSRKAQTNLEQGMDGFDIQYKNKMRFKCLPQDRLTGKNIFSKVVSQAAGYQQILPVFRFRFERIGGTLKLQKPHMITKNSLQLKANKPLKIQ
;
A
#
# COMPACT_ATOMS: atom_id res chain seq x y z
N MET A 1 -104.41 60.45 16.52
CA MET A 1 -103.53 61.22 15.63
C MET A 1 -103.40 62.63 16.17
N MET A 2 -102.26 62.99 16.75
CA MET A 2 -101.95 64.38 17.08
C MET A 2 -101.67 65.14 15.78
N LYS A 3 -102.19 66.36 15.60
CA LYS A 3 -101.76 67.22 14.49
C LYS A 3 -100.25 67.49 14.64
N PRO A 4 -99.43 67.32 13.60
CA PRO A 4 -98.01 67.61 13.69
C PRO A 4 -97.81 69.12 13.88
N LEU A 5 -97.32 69.49 15.05
CA LEU A 5 -96.93 70.86 15.41
C LEU A 5 -95.42 71.03 15.14
N TYR A 6 -94.99 72.13 14.50
CA TYR A 6 -93.56 72.47 14.29
C TYR A 6 -92.78 71.69 13.20
N LEU A 7 -93.46 71.08 12.22
CA LEU A 7 -92.82 70.51 11.03
C LEU A 7 -91.97 71.57 10.31
N LYS A 8 -90.78 71.16 9.83
CA LYS A 8 -89.78 72.03 9.20
C LYS A 8 -89.26 73.15 10.11
N SER A 9 -89.46 73.06 11.43
CA SER A 9 -88.67 73.89 12.34
C SER A 9 -87.19 73.59 12.09
N VAL A 10 -86.41 74.66 11.91
CA VAL A 10 -84.95 74.63 11.73
C VAL A 10 -84.37 75.39 12.91
N VAL A 11 -83.31 74.87 13.50
CA VAL A 11 -82.59 75.57 14.57
C VAL A 11 -81.35 76.20 13.96
N ASN A 12 -81.16 77.49 14.19
CA ASN A 12 -79.95 78.17 13.78
C ASN A 12 -78.83 77.76 14.76
N LEU A 13 -78.01 76.80 14.35
CA LEU A 13 -76.85 76.38 15.15
C LEU A 13 -75.80 77.50 15.09
N THR A 14 -75.90 78.48 15.99
CA THR A 14 -74.97 79.62 16.10
C THR A 14 -73.62 79.17 16.67
N SER A 15 -72.86 78.40 15.89
CA SER A 15 -71.40 78.25 16.03
C SER A 15 -70.80 77.66 14.75
N ILE A 16 -69.76 78.33 14.25
CA ILE A 16 -68.99 78.03 13.03
C ILE A 16 -68.49 76.56 13.06
N PRO A 17 -68.52 75.80 11.95
CA PRO A 17 -67.90 74.47 11.90
C PRO A 17 -66.41 74.60 12.23
N GLN A 18 -65.94 73.93 13.28
CA GLN A 18 -64.51 73.74 13.47
C GLN A 18 -64.02 72.89 12.29
N THR A 19 -63.30 73.54 11.38
CA THR A 19 -62.62 72.92 10.25
C THR A 19 -61.48 72.01 10.73
N SER A 20 -61.86 70.82 11.20
CA SER A 20 -61.03 69.61 11.29
C SER A 20 -61.93 68.47 11.80
N ALA A 21 -62.76 67.89 10.92
CA ALA A 21 -63.51 66.69 11.25
C ALA A 21 -62.52 65.56 11.61
N SER A 22 -62.53 65.09 12.85
CA SER A 22 -61.66 64.00 13.29
C SER A 22 -62.15 62.63 12.81
N LEU A 23 -63.41 62.56 12.37
CA LEU A 23 -64.05 61.37 11.84
C LEU A 23 -63.76 61.24 10.34
N VAL A 24 -62.89 60.28 10.00
CA VAL A 24 -62.55 59.87 8.63
C VAL A 24 -63.11 58.46 8.39
N PRO A 25 -63.85 58.21 7.30
CA PRO A 25 -64.43 56.90 7.04
C PRO A 25 -63.35 55.86 6.77
N LEU A 26 -63.66 54.57 7.01
CA LEU A 26 -62.75 53.50 6.63
C LEU A 26 -62.61 53.43 5.10
N GLU A 27 -61.48 52.95 4.61
CA GLU A 27 -61.17 52.95 3.18
C GLU A 27 -62.19 52.11 2.40
N GLY A 28 -62.83 52.72 1.39
CA GLY A 28 -63.88 52.10 0.56
C GLY A 28 -65.27 52.05 1.19
N GLU A 29 -65.48 52.65 2.36
CA GLU A 29 -66.79 52.68 3.02
C GLU A 29 -67.77 53.65 2.35
N ALA A 30 -69.03 53.26 2.22
CA ALA A 30 -70.08 54.13 1.71
C ALA A 30 -70.38 55.26 2.69
N THR A 31 -70.79 56.43 2.18
CA THR A 31 -71.14 57.59 3.00
C THR A 31 -72.47 58.21 2.55
N ILE A 32 -73.17 58.90 3.47
CA ILE A 32 -74.31 59.78 3.14
C ILE A 32 -74.02 61.23 3.54
N THR A 33 -74.68 62.18 2.89
CA THR A 33 -74.54 63.61 3.23
C THR A 33 -75.52 64.00 4.33
N LEU A 34 -75.07 64.80 5.30
CA LEU A 34 -75.90 65.27 6.41
C LEU A 34 -76.41 66.70 6.18
N ASP A 35 -77.70 66.91 6.41
CA ASP A 35 -78.32 68.24 6.45
C ASP A 35 -78.30 68.80 7.88
N TRP A 36 -77.36 69.70 8.13
CA TRP A 36 -77.19 70.38 9.42
C TRP A 36 -78.23 71.45 9.72
N GLY A 37 -79.16 71.73 8.78
CA GLY A 37 -80.42 72.40 9.12
C GLY A 37 -81.28 71.58 10.08
N LEU A 38 -80.98 70.28 10.24
CA LEU A 38 -81.67 69.33 11.14
C LEU A 38 -83.19 69.52 11.12
N PRO A 39 -83.83 69.45 9.93
CA PRO A 39 -85.26 69.69 9.81
C PRO A 39 -86.04 68.62 10.60
N LEU A 40 -86.98 69.06 11.42
CA LEU A 40 -87.85 68.13 12.15
C LEU A 40 -88.89 67.55 11.19
N THR A 41 -88.73 66.26 10.85
CA THR A 41 -89.68 65.47 10.05
C THR A 41 -90.81 64.89 10.92
N GLU A 42 -91.86 64.36 10.30
CA GLU A 42 -93.00 63.76 11.01
C GLU A 42 -92.57 62.58 11.89
N ASP A 43 -91.78 61.65 11.34
CA ASP A 43 -91.23 60.51 12.08
C ASP A 43 -90.31 60.97 13.24
N CYS A 44 -89.46 61.98 13.01
CA CYS A 44 -88.58 62.52 14.05
C CYS A 44 -89.39 63.19 15.16
N GLN A 45 -90.47 63.89 14.80
CA GLN A 45 -91.35 64.53 15.75
C GLN A 45 -92.06 63.51 16.64
N GLU A 46 -92.54 62.41 16.06
CA GLU A 46 -93.15 61.32 16.83
C GLU A 46 -92.16 60.72 17.82
N ILE A 47 -90.94 60.39 17.36
CA ILE A 47 -89.86 59.88 18.22
C ILE A 47 -89.51 60.89 19.32
N LEU A 48 -89.37 62.18 18.98
CA LEU A 48 -89.05 63.25 19.93
C LEU A 48 -90.11 63.36 21.03
N PHE A 49 -91.39 63.41 20.67
CA PHE A 49 -92.48 63.49 21.65
C PHE A 49 -92.62 62.22 22.47
N GLN A 50 -92.43 61.06 21.85
CA GLN A 50 -92.41 59.79 22.57
C GLN A 50 -91.28 59.78 23.61
N ARG A 51 -90.08 60.25 23.25
CA ARG A 51 -88.93 60.34 24.17
C ARG A 51 -89.14 61.37 25.28
N ILE A 52 -89.68 62.55 24.97
CA ILE A 52 -90.02 63.56 25.99
C ILE A 52 -91.05 62.99 26.97
N ARG A 53 -92.08 62.31 26.47
CA ARG A 53 -93.10 61.67 27.30
C ARG A 53 -92.50 60.58 28.18
N LEU A 54 -91.73 59.65 27.61
CA LEU A 54 -91.08 58.56 28.34
C LEU A 54 -90.08 59.08 29.38
N HIS A 55 -89.31 60.12 29.05
CA HIS A 55 -88.42 60.77 30.00
C HIS A 55 -89.21 61.38 31.15
N PHE A 56 -90.27 62.14 30.86
CA PHE A 56 -91.12 62.74 31.88
C PHE A 56 -91.80 61.68 32.76
N GLU A 57 -92.34 60.61 32.17
CA GLU A 57 -92.92 59.47 32.90
C GLU A 57 -91.89 58.81 33.82
N LYS A 58 -90.65 58.58 33.35
CA LYS A 58 -89.56 58.02 34.17
C LYS A 58 -89.14 58.95 35.30
N SER A 59 -88.94 60.23 35.01
CA SER A 59 -88.51 61.23 35.99
C SER A 59 -89.59 61.54 37.04
N THR A 60 -90.87 61.29 36.73
CA THR A 60 -92.00 61.54 37.65
C THR A 60 -92.61 60.27 38.23
N ALA A 61 -92.03 59.09 37.96
CA ALA A 61 -92.57 57.79 38.35
C ALA A 61 -92.78 57.64 39.87
N ILE A 62 -91.98 58.33 40.68
CA ILE A 62 -92.00 58.28 42.15
C ILE A 62 -92.57 59.56 42.79
N VAL A 63 -93.14 60.47 41.99
CA VAL A 63 -93.67 61.76 42.47
C VAL A 63 -95.18 61.63 42.73
N GLU A 64 -95.56 61.66 44.00
CA GLU A 64 -96.93 61.44 44.48
C GLU A 64 -97.86 62.63 44.19
N ASP A 65 -97.40 63.88 44.37
CA ASP A 65 -98.19 65.08 44.07
C ASP A 65 -98.09 65.47 42.59
N ALA A 66 -99.24 65.55 41.91
CA ALA A 66 -99.34 65.96 40.52
C ALA A 66 -98.85 67.40 40.25
N GLN A 67 -98.85 68.28 41.26
CA GLN A 67 -98.37 69.66 41.09
C GLN A 67 -96.84 69.74 40.99
N ASP A 68 -96.11 68.88 41.71
CA ASP A 68 -94.64 68.88 41.74
C ASP A 68 -94.02 68.22 40.50
N ARG A 69 -94.79 67.41 39.76
CA ARG A 69 -94.36 66.82 38.49
C ARG A 69 -93.90 67.86 37.46
N ARG A 70 -94.41 69.09 37.53
CA ARG A 70 -94.03 70.18 36.61
C ARG A 70 -92.54 70.55 36.68
N ARG A 71 -91.87 70.33 37.83
CA ARG A 71 -90.44 70.62 38.02
C ARG A 71 -89.50 69.66 37.29
N TYR A 72 -90.02 68.50 36.85
CA TYR A 72 -89.27 67.45 36.15
C TYR A 72 -89.42 67.50 34.63
N ARG A 73 -89.98 68.60 34.10
CA ARG A 73 -89.90 68.88 32.66
C ARG A 73 -88.44 69.08 32.29
N MET A 74 -88.03 68.51 31.16
CA MET A 74 -86.69 68.73 30.63
C MET A 74 -86.42 70.22 30.46
N SER A 75 -85.18 70.64 30.73
CA SER A 75 -84.77 72.01 30.48
C SER A 75 -84.82 72.31 28.98
N GLU A 76 -84.90 73.59 28.62
CA GLU A 76 -84.88 74.02 27.21
C GLU A 76 -83.61 73.52 26.48
N SER A 77 -82.46 73.54 27.17
CA SER A 77 -81.19 73.03 26.64
C SER A 77 -81.28 71.53 26.33
N ASP A 78 -81.81 70.73 27.26
CA ASP A 78 -81.90 69.27 27.08
C ASP A 78 -82.91 68.90 25.98
N LEU A 79 -84.01 69.67 25.87
CA LEU A 79 -84.99 69.50 24.80
C LEU A 79 -84.37 69.80 23.43
N MET A 80 -83.52 70.82 23.34
CA MET A 80 -82.80 71.15 22.10
C MET A 80 -81.77 70.09 21.73
N CYS A 81 -81.00 69.59 22.70
CA CYS A 81 -80.07 68.48 22.49
C CYS A 81 -80.80 67.21 22.01
N LEU A 82 -81.89 66.84 22.67
CA LEU A 82 -82.70 65.69 22.30
C LEU A 82 -83.34 65.85 20.91
N ARG A 83 -83.88 67.03 20.59
CA ARG A 83 -84.41 67.35 19.26
C ARG A 83 -83.35 67.16 18.18
N ASN A 84 -82.16 67.75 18.37
CA ASN A 84 -81.09 67.68 17.39
C ASN A 84 -80.59 66.25 17.18
N LEU A 85 -80.49 65.47 18.27
CA LEU A 85 -80.11 64.06 18.21
C LEU A 85 -81.11 63.22 17.43
N VAL A 86 -82.41 63.40 17.70
CA VAL A 86 -83.48 62.68 16.99
C VAL A 86 -83.52 63.08 15.52
N CYS A 87 -83.34 64.37 15.20
CA CYS A 87 -83.26 64.82 13.81
C CYS A 87 -82.05 64.25 13.07
N LEU A 88 -80.86 64.25 13.67
CA LEU A 88 -79.67 63.65 13.06
C LEU A 88 -79.88 62.15 12.88
N TYR A 89 -80.35 61.46 13.91
CA TYR A 89 -80.64 60.04 13.84
C TYR A 89 -81.62 59.73 12.72
N GLY A 90 -82.70 60.52 12.58
CA GLY A 90 -83.68 60.35 11.51
C GLY A 90 -83.09 60.41 10.10
N GLN A 91 -82.07 61.23 9.88
CA GLN A 91 -81.38 61.31 8.58
C GLN A 91 -80.50 60.08 8.31
N VAL A 92 -79.82 59.55 9.34
CA VAL A 92 -78.89 58.42 9.18
C VAL A 92 -79.53 57.05 9.38
N ARG A 93 -80.74 56.99 9.95
CA ARG A 93 -81.43 55.76 10.37
C ARG A 93 -81.56 54.72 9.25
N GLN A 94 -82.01 55.14 8.06
CA GLN A 94 -82.15 54.22 6.92
C GLN A 94 -80.79 53.77 6.35
N PHE A 95 -79.77 54.62 6.46
CA PHE A 95 -78.42 54.27 6.03
C PHE A 95 -77.79 53.23 6.96
N LEU A 96 -78.04 53.35 8.27
CA LEU A 96 -77.58 52.41 9.29
C LEU A 96 -78.31 51.05 9.23
N SER A 97 -79.58 51.01 8.82
CA SER A 97 -80.38 49.78 8.80
C SER A 97 -79.85 48.67 7.89
N THR A 98 -79.03 49.04 6.90
CA THR A 98 -78.41 48.10 5.96
C THR A 98 -76.95 47.79 6.27
N ARG A 99 -76.36 48.45 7.28
CA ARG A 99 -74.91 48.44 7.52
C ARG A 99 -74.51 48.05 8.94
N VAL A 100 -75.43 48.15 9.90
CA VAL A 100 -75.19 47.73 11.29
C VAL A 100 -75.83 46.36 11.52
N PRO A 101 -75.06 45.30 11.81
CA PRO A 101 -75.59 43.93 11.99
C PRO A 101 -76.64 43.79 13.10
N SER A 102 -76.62 44.68 14.10
CA SER A 102 -77.53 44.71 15.25
C SER A 102 -78.41 45.97 15.27
N PHE A 103 -78.77 46.48 14.09
CA PHE A 103 -79.54 47.72 13.92
C PHE A 103 -80.86 47.75 14.71
N ASP A 104 -81.63 46.66 14.76
CA ASP A 104 -82.93 46.64 15.44
C ASP A 104 -82.82 46.98 16.93
N LYS A 105 -81.73 46.56 17.57
CA LYS A 105 -81.43 46.88 18.98
C LYS A 105 -81.05 48.35 19.15
N LEU A 106 -80.25 48.87 18.22
CA LEU A 106 -79.84 50.28 18.19
C LEU A 106 -81.05 51.19 17.96
N ASP A 107 -81.92 50.86 16.99
CA ASP A 107 -83.10 51.63 16.64
C ASP A 107 -84.10 51.70 17.79
N LEU A 108 -84.32 50.57 18.47
CA LEU A 108 -85.18 50.53 19.65
C LEU A 108 -84.59 51.36 20.80
N ALA A 109 -83.28 51.25 21.05
CA ALA A 109 -82.60 51.95 22.13
C ALA A 109 -82.64 53.48 21.95
N ILE A 110 -82.42 53.98 20.73
CA ILE A 110 -82.44 55.42 20.43
C ILE A 110 -83.86 55.98 20.46
N LYS A 111 -84.88 55.21 20.06
CA LYS A 111 -86.29 55.65 20.07
C LYS A 111 -86.94 55.68 21.45
N THR A 112 -86.53 54.78 22.36
CA THR A 112 -87.25 54.54 23.62
C THR A 112 -86.47 54.91 24.88
N GLY A 113 -85.17 55.21 24.75
CA GLY A 113 -84.29 55.52 25.87
C GLY A 113 -83.13 56.41 25.46
N ASN A 114 -82.15 56.57 26.36
CA ASN A 114 -80.93 57.37 26.15
C ASN A 114 -79.65 56.52 26.13
N THR A 115 -79.77 55.20 26.27
CA THR A 115 -78.63 54.27 26.42
C THR A 115 -77.74 54.20 25.18
N ALA A 116 -78.26 54.55 24.01
CA ALA A 116 -77.52 54.57 22.75
C ALA A 116 -77.36 55.98 22.16
N ASP A 117 -77.66 57.04 22.92
CA ASP A 117 -77.51 58.41 22.45
C ASP A 117 -76.04 58.75 22.16
N HIS A 118 -75.12 58.19 22.96
CA HIS A 118 -73.68 58.37 22.81
C HIS A 118 -73.14 57.89 21.45
N GLU A 119 -73.79 56.92 20.81
CA GLU A 119 -73.41 56.42 19.48
C GLU A 119 -73.54 57.50 18.41
N VAL A 120 -74.50 58.43 18.56
CA VAL A 120 -74.81 59.47 17.58
C VAL A 120 -74.36 60.87 18.05
N ALA A 121 -74.17 61.05 19.37
CA ALA A 121 -73.75 62.31 19.97
C ALA A 121 -72.40 62.81 19.44
N GLY A 122 -71.41 61.93 19.26
CA GLY A 122 -70.11 62.32 18.70
C GLY A 122 -70.20 62.90 17.29
N VAL A 123 -71.19 62.47 16.49
CA VAL A 123 -71.44 62.99 15.15
C VAL A 123 -72.10 64.37 15.22
N LEU A 124 -73.03 64.59 16.16
CA LEU A 124 -73.63 65.91 16.43
C LEU A 124 -72.60 66.95 16.86
N GLU A 125 -71.63 66.56 17.67
CA GLU A 125 -70.58 67.44 18.18
C GLU A 125 -69.59 67.84 17.08
N GLN A 126 -69.13 66.86 16.29
CA GLN A 126 -68.10 67.08 15.28
C GLN A 126 -68.61 67.59 13.93
N ARG A 127 -69.93 67.49 13.70
CA ARG A 127 -70.64 67.98 12.52
C ARG A 127 -69.99 67.63 11.17
N PRO A 128 -69.70 66.36 10.88
CA PRO A 128 -69.06 66.01 9.61
C PRO A 128 -70.01 66.27 8.43
N HIS A 129 -69.44 66.61 7.27
CA HIS A 129 -70.23 66.85 6.06
C HIS A 129 -70.86 65.55 5.52
N GLN A 130 -70.14 64.44 5.68
CA GLN A 130 -70.55 63.10 5.30
C GLN A 130 -70.61 62.22 6.55
N PHE A 131 -71.46 61.19 6.54
CA PHE A 131 -71.59 60.21 7.60
C PHE A 131 -71.29 58.81 7.08
N ALA A 132 -70.50 58.04 7.84
CA ALA A 132 -70.19 56.64 7.60
C ALA A 132 -70.56 55.80 8.84
N ALA A 133 -70.82 54.51 8.66
CA ALA A 133 -71.22 53.65 9.78
C ALA A 133 -70.06 53.46 10.79
N SER A 134 -68.82 53.49 10.32
CA SER A 134 -67.60 53.49 11.15
C SER A 134 -67.46 54.70 12.08
N PHE A 135 -68.31 55.72 11.98
CA PHE A 135 -68.32 56.84 12.93
C PHE A 135 -69.00 56.47 14.24
N LEU A 136 -69.74 55.35 14.27
CA LEU A 136 -70.33 54.81 15.47
C LEU A 136 -69.26 54.01 16.25
N PRO A 137 -69.07 54.29 17.56
CA PRO A 137 -68.16 53.54 18.43
C PRO A 137 -68.29 52.01 18.30
N MET A 138 -69.51 51.48 18.20
CA MET A 138 -69.74 50.03 18.09
C MET A 138 -69.17 49.41 16.80
N ALA A 139 -69.14 50.16 15.69
CA ALA A 139 -68.65 49.67 14.41
C ALA A 139 -67.11 49.62 14.40
N GLN A 140 -66.45 50.58 15.07
CA GLN A 140 -64.99 50.62 15.20
C GLN A 140 -64.46 49.43 16.03
N GLN A 141 -65.13 49.09 17.12
CA GLN A 141 -64.75 47.97 17.98
C GLN A 141 -64.84 46.62 17.25
N THR A 142 -65.88 46.45 16.44
CA THR A 142 -66.09 45.23 15.63
C THR A 142 -65.00 45.05 14.56
N ALA A 143 -64.53 46.14 13.94
CA ALA A 143 -63.45 46.09 12.95
C ALA A 143 -62.11 45.68 13.57
N MET A 144 -61.81 46.16 14.78
CA MET A 144 -60.54 45.88 15.47
C MET A 144 -60.42 44.41 15.91
N GLU A 145 -61.52 43.78 16.35
CA GLU A 145 -61.53 42.36 16.72
C GLU A 145 -61.33 41.41 15.53
N ASN A 146 -61.81 41.78 14.35
CA ASN A 146 -61.66 40.97 13.14
C ASN A 146 -60.20 40.97 12.64
N ALA A 147 -59.50 42.10 12.73
CA ALA A 147 -58.08 42.19 12.35
C ALA A 147 -57.19 41.28 13.21
N LYS A 148 -57.44 41.22 14.53
CA LYS A 148 -56.65 40.43 15.48
C LYS A 148 -56.76 38.92 15.23
N LYS A 149 -57.95 38.42 14.87
CA LYS A 149 -58.16 36.99 14.54
C LYS A 149 -57.42 36.55 13.28
N GLN A 150 -57.21 37.48 12.34
CA GLN A 150 -56.57 37.17 11.06
C GLN A 150 -55.04 37.02 11.19
N GLU A 151 -54.41 37.77 12.11
CA GLU A 151 -52.97 37.64 12.41
C GLU A 151 -52.62 36.31 13.12
N GLU A 152 -53.50 35.81 14.00
CA GLU A 152 -53.28 34.54 14.71
C GLU A 152 -53.29 33.32 13.77
N VAL A 153 -54.15 33.32 12.74
CA VAL A 153 -54.23 32.25 11.73
C VAL A 153 -52.96 32.18 10.88
N VAL A 154 -52.44 33.33 10.43
CA VAL A 154 -51.20 33.39 9.63
C VAL A 154 -50.00 32.89 10.44
N THR A 155 -49.95 33.22 11.74
CA THR A 155 -48.84 32.81 12.61
C THR A 155 -48.81 31.28 12.83
N MET A 156 -49.99 30.66 12.98
CA MET A 156 -50.12 29.20 13.10
C MET A 156 -49.73 28.46 11.82
N GLU A 157 -50.08 29.00 10.65
CA GLU A 157 -49.75 28.39 9.36
C GLU A 157 -48.23 28.41 9.08
N VAL A 158 -47.56 29.52 9.42
CA VAL A 158 -46.09 29.62 9.34
C VAL A 158 -45.39 28.63 10.28
N GLN A 159 -45.94 28.40 11.48
CA GLN A 159 -45.39 27.40 12.40
C GLN A 159 -45.54 25.97 11.87
N LYS A 160 -46.69 25.63 11.25
CA LYS A 160 -46.90 24.33 10.63
C LYS A 160 -45.92 24.06 9.48
N GLN A 161 -45.72 25.04 8.59
CA GLN A 161 -44.76 24.93 7.48
C GLN A 161 -43.31 24.76 7.98
N ARG A 162 -42.95 25.41 9.09
CA ARG A 162 -41.62 25.23 9.71
C ARG A 162 -41.41 23.81 10.25
N LEU A 163 -42.43 23.19 10.83
CA LEU A 163 -42.37 21.81 11.31
C LEU A 163 -42.23 20.80 10.15
N GLU A 164 -42.99 20.99 9.07
CA GLU A 164 -42.91 20.13 7.88
C GLU A 164 -41.53 20.22 7.19
N LEU A 165 -41.01 21.45 7.00
CA LEU A 165 -39.66 21.66 6.46
C LEU A 165 -38.57 21.01 7.32
N ARG A 166 -38.74 21.04 8.65
CA ARG A 166 -37.81 20.43 9.60
C ARG A 166 -37.78 18.91 9.45
N ASP A 167 -38.94 18.28 9.37
CA ASP A 167 -39.03 16.81 9.24
C ASP A 167 -38.51 16.31 7.89
N VAL A 168 -38.69 17.08 6.82
CA VAL A 168 -38.10 16.80 5.50
C VAL A 168 -36.57 16.88 5.54
N LYS A 169 -36.00 17.93 6.16
CA LYS A 169 -34.55 18.06 6.34
C LYS A 169 -33.97 16.92 7.17
N TRP A 170 -34.67 16.48 8.21
CA TRP A 170 -34.24 15.35 9.05
C TRP A 170 -34.17 14.04 8.26
N LYS A 171 -35.19 13.73 7.45
CA LYS A 171 -35.19 12.56 6.58
C LYS A 171 -34.08 12.60 5.54
N TYR A 172 -33.82 13.77 4.96
CA TYR A 172 -32.70 13.95 4.03
C TYR A 172 -31.37 13.66 4.71
N PHE A 173 -31.14 14.20 5.91
CA PHE A 173 -29.93 13.96 6.70
C PHE A 173 -29.72 12.47 7.00
N GLN A 174 -30.76 11.76 7.45
CA GLN A 174 -30.69 10.32 7.70
C GLN A 174 -30.31 9.52 6.45
N ALA A 175 -30.91 9.85 5.30
CA ALA A 175 -30.62 9.18 4.03
C ALA A 175 -29.21 9.51 3.52
N ALA A 176 -28.76 10.76 3.66
CA ALA A 176 -27.41 11.19 3.30
C ALA A 176 -26.34 10.50 4.16
N LEU A 177 -26.58 10.38 5.47
CA LEU A 177 -25.68 9.67 6.37
C LEU A 177 -25.57 8.18 6.00
N ALA A 178 -26.69 7.54 5.65
CA ALA A 178 -26.68 6.14 5.21
C ALA A 178 -25.87 5.93 3.92
N ARG A 179 -26.02 6.81 2.93
CA ARG A 179 -25.22 6.77 1.69
C ARG A 179 -23.72 6.95 1.96
N ASP A 180 -23.36 7.93 2.80
CA ASP A 180 -21.96 8.16 3.18
C ASP A 180 -21.37 6.93 3.92
N GLN A 181 -22.16 6.26 4.77
CA GLN A 181 -21.78 5.02 5.44
C GLN A 181 -21.57 3.85 4.47
N ASP A 182 -22.42 3.70 3.45
CA ASP A 182 -22.27 2.66 2.42
C ASP A 182 -21.02 2.87 1.55
N ILE A 183 -20.69 4.13 1.25
CA ILE A 183 -19.44 4.49 0.56
C ILE A 183 -18.23 4.07 1.41
N ILE A 184 -18.24 4.38 2.71
CA ILE A 184 -17.17 3.98 3.64
C ILE A 184 -17.05 2.45 3.70
N ALA A 185 -18.16 1.72 3.84
CA ALA A 185 -18.15 0.27 3.90
C ALA A 185 -17.58 -0.36 2.61
N THR A 186 -17.89 0.22 1.46
CA THR A 186 -17.36 -0.21 0.15
C THR A 186 -15.85 0.00 0.08
N ILE A 187 -15.36 1.16 0.54
CA ILE A 187 -13.92 1.47 0.59
C ILE A 187 -13.19 0.54 1.57
N GLN A 188 -13.77 0.27 2.75
CA GLN A 188 -13.19 -0.66 3.74
C GLN A 188 -13.11 -2.11 3.24
N ALA A 189 -13.98 -2.52 2.33
CA ALA A 189 -13.94 -3.84 1.71
C ALA A 189 -12.95 -3.93 0.53
N ALA A 190 -12.52 -2.80 -0.04
CA ALA A 190 -11.65 -2.75 -1.21
C ALA A 190 -10.25 -3.36 -0.99
N PRO A 191 -9.55 -3.17 0.16
CA PRO A 191 -8.24 -3.79 0.42
C PRO A 191 -8.23 -5.31 0.21
N LYS A 192 -9.19 -6.02 0.81
CA LYS A 192 -9.28 -7.48 0.69
C LYS A 192 -9.51 -7.94 -0.75
N ARG A 193 -10.30 -7.17 -1.52
CA ARG A 193 -10.56 -7.44 -2.94
C ARG A 193 -9.32 -7.20 -3.80
N LEU A 194 -8.58 -6.12 -3.54
CA LEU A 194 -7.32 -5.81 -4.20
C LEU A 194 -6.23 -6.84 -3.87
N GLU A 195 -6.14 -7.31 -2.62
CA GLU A 195 -5.24 -8.40 -2.22
C GLU A 195 -5.58 -9.71 -2.93
N ALA A 196 -6.87 -10.08 -3.01
CA ALA A 196 -7.29 -11.26 -3.75
C ALA A 196 -6.95 -11.18 -5.24
N LEU A 197 -7.11 -9.99 -5.85
CA LEU A 197 -6.75 -9.75 -7.24
C LEU A 197 -5.23 -9.83 -7.45
N ARG A 198 -4.44 -9.21 -6.55
CA ARG A 198 -2.98 -9.28 -6.56
C ARG A 198 -2.49 -10.72 -6.43
N HIS A 199 -3.06 -11.50 -5.50
CA HIS A 199 -2.76 -12.91 -5.33
C HIS A 199 -3.05 -13.71 -6.60
N ARG A 200 -4.23 -13.50 -7.22
CA ARG A 200 -4.58 -14.19 -8.48
C ARG A 200 -3.60 -13.86 -9.61
N LYS A 201 -3.21 -12.59 -9.75
CA LYS A 201 -2.23 -12.15 -10.76
C LYS A 201 -0.86 -12.75 -10.50
N GLN A 202 -0.42 -12.76 -9.23
CA GLN A 202 0.85 -13.38 -8.83
C GLN A 202 0.85 -14.89 -9.09
N MET A 203 -0.25 -15.59 -8.84
CA MET A 203 -0.38 -17.03 -9.14
C MET A 203 -0.30 -17.30 -10.65
N ALA A 204 -1.05 -16.54 -11.45
CA ALA A 204 -0.98 -16.67 -12.91
C ALA A 204 0.43 -16.42 -13.45
N TRP A 205 1.10 -15.38 -12.93
CA TRP A 205 2.48 -15.06 -13.26
C TRP A 205 3.47 -16.17 -12.86
N ARG A 206 3.32 -16.77 -11.67
CA ARG A 206 4.15 -17.92 -11.26
C ARG A 206 4.00 -19.11 -12.19
N VAL A 207 2.77 -19.41 -12.62
CA VAL A 207 2.51 -20.49 -13.59
C VAL A 207 3.16 -20.18 -14.93
N GLU A 208 3.04 -18.94 -15.42
CA GLU A 208 3.68 -18.51 -16.67
C GLU A 208 5.21 -18.58 -16.58
N GLN A 209 5.81 -18.09 -15.48
CA GLN A 209 7.25 -18.20 -15.23
C GLN A 209 7.71 -19.65 -15.14
N SER A 210 6.91 -20.55 -14.54
CA SER A 210 7.21 -21.98 -14.51
C SER A 210 7.24 -22.59 -15.91
N GLN A 211 6.21 -22.32 -16.73
CA GLN A 211 6.13 -22.82 -18.11
C GLN A 211 7.22 -22.21 -19.01
N GLN A 212 7.59 -20.96 -18.76
CA GLN A 212 8.71 -20.32 -19.44
C GLN A 212 10.03 -20.98 -19.03
N GLY A 213 10.27 -21.13 -17.73
CA GLY A 213 11.48 -21.75 -17.20
C GLY A 213 11.67 -23.18 -17.70
N GLU A 214 10.62 -23.99 -17.68
CA GLU A 214 10.66 -25.36 -18.22
C GLU A 214 11.10 -25.36 -19.69
N ARG A 215 10.48 -24.54 -20.54
CA ARG A 215 10.83 -24.43 -21.97
C ARG A 215 12.27 -23.97 -22.17
N VAL A 216 12.72 -22.97 -21.42
CA VAL A 216 14.08 -22.41 -21.55
C VAL A 216 15.12 -23.44 -21.12
N VAL A 217 14.95 -24.05 -19.96
CA VAL A 217 15.87 -25.07 -19.43
C VAL A 217 15.93 -26.27 -20.37
N GLN A 218 14.79 -26.81 -20.80
CA GLN A 218 14.75 -27.93 -21.74
C GLN A 218 15.44 -27.58 -23.07
N SER A 219 15.16 -26.39 -23.62
CA SER A 219 15.79 -25.96 -24.86
C SER A 219 17.31 -25.75 -24.71
N TYR A 220 17.74 -25.15 -23.60
CA TYR A 220 19.16 -24.96 -23.30
C TYR A 220 19.87 -26.31 -23.17
N MET A 221 19.28 -27.26 -22.45
CA MET A 221 19.85 -28.61 -22.30
C MET A 221 19.91 -29.34 -23.64
N GLN A 222 18.84 -29.35 -24.42
CA GLN A 222 18.82 -30.01 -25.74
C GLN A 222 19.87 -29.45 -26.70
N GLN A 223 20.09 -28.13 -26.68
CA GLN A 223 21.05 -27.49 -27.58
C GLN A 223 22.49 -27.58 -27.08
N CYS A 224 22.72 -27.35 -25.78
CA CYS A 224 24.05 -27.11 -25.22
C CYS A 224 24.57 -28.21 -24.30
N LEU A 225 23.69 -28.96 -23.63
CA LEU A 225 24.02 -29.90 -22.54
C LEU A 225 23.20 -31.19 -22.68
N ARG A 226 23.43 -31.93 -23.76
CA ARG A 226 22.61 -33.09 -24.12
C ARG A 226 22.92 -34.30 -23.24
N THR A 227 21.90 -35.02 -22.83
CA THR A 227 21.98 -36.13 -21.87
C THR A 227 21.19 -37.32 -22.39
N GLU A 228 21.84 -38.46 -22.65
CA GLU A 228 21.23 -39.61 -23.33
C GLU A 228 21.54 -40.92 -22.60
N LEU A 229 20.49 -41.69 -22.27
CA LEU A 229 20.58 -43.08 -21.83
C LEU A 229 20.66 -44.00 -23.05
N VAL A 230 21.67 -44.84 -23.13
CA VAL A 230 21.77 -45.87 -24.18
C VAL A 230 21.89 -47.25 -23.57
N GLU A 231 21.14 -48.21 -24.13
CA GLU A 231 21.18 -49.61 -23.67
C GLU A 231 22.40 -50.37 -24.22
N LYS A 232 22.92 -49.92 -25.36
CA LYS A 232 23.99 -50.57 -26.11
C LYS A 232 25.00 -49.53 -26.60
N VAL A 233 26.26 -49.94 -26.69
CA VAL A 233 27.37 -49.05 -27.09
C VAL A 233 27.19 -48.52 -28.52
N GLU A 234 26.66 -49.34 -29.42
CA GLU A 234 26.41 -48.96 -30.82
C GLU A 234 25.38 -47.82 -30.92
N HIS A 235 24.40 -47.78 -30.01
CA HIS A 235 23.47 -46.65 -29.94
C HIS A 235 24.17 -45.38 -29.43
N GLY A 236 25.16 -45.51 -28.54
CA GLY A 236 26.01 -44.40 -28.12
C GLY A 236 26.75 -43.76 -29.30
N GLN A 237 27.33 -44.57 -30.18
CA GLN A 237 28.02 -44.11 -31.39
C GLN A 237 27.10 -43.26 -32.29
N LEU A 238 25.88 -43.77 -32.53
CA LEU A 238 24.86 -43.06 -33.30
C LEU A 238 24.52 -41.71 -32.66
N LYS A 239 24.24 -41.70 -31.35
CA LYS A 239 23.84 -40.49 -30.61
C LYS A 239 24.94 -39.43 -30.58
N ILE A 240 26.21 -39.83 -30.48
CA ILE A 240 27.35 -38.91 -30.54
C ILE A 240 27.41 -38.26 -31.93
N ASN A 241 27.28 -39.04 -32.99
CA ASN A 241 27.33 -38.51 -34.35
C ASN A 241 26.13 -37.59 -34.66
N GLU A 242 24.91 -37.98 -34.24
CA GLU A 242 23.71 -37.12 -34.35
C GLU A 242 23.92 -35.75 -33.69
N TYR A 243 24.49 -35.73 -32.48
CA TYR A 243 24.71 -34.46 -31.77
C TYR A 243 25.85 -33.64 -32.40
N ARG A 244 26.92 -34.28 -32.88
CA ARG A 244 27.96 -33.61 -33.66
C ARG A 244 27.39 -32.92 -34.89
N GLN A 245 26.52 -33.61 -35.64
CA GLN A 245 25.83 -33.05 -36.80
C GLN A 245 24.93 -31.86 -36.41
N PHE A 246 24.18 -32.02 -35.33
CA PHE A 246 23.36 -30.95 -34.79
C PHE A 246 24.18 -29.71 -34.42
N VAL A 247 25.30 -29.87 -33.70
CA VAL A 247 26.18 -28.76 -33.30
C VAL A 247 26.83 -28.10 -34.51
N ALA A 248 27.26 -28.89 -35.51
CA ALA A 248 27.79 -28.34 -36.76
C ALA A 248 26.78 -27.43 -37.46
N ASN A 249 25.53 -27.87 -37.56
CA ASN A 249 24.44 -27.08 -38.13
C ASN A 249 24.13 -25.83 -37.29
N LEU A 250 24.07 -25.97 -35.96
CA LEU A 250 23.80 -24.87 -35.03
C LEU A 250 24.87 -23.78 -35.11
N CYS A 251 26.14 -24.17 -35.24
CA CYS A 251 27.28 -23.25 -35.37
C CYS A 251 27.58 -22.83 -36.81
N ASN A 252 26.79 -23.27 -37.78
CA ASN A 252 26.99 -23.01 -39.21
C ASN A 252 28.40 -23.37 -39.69
N CYS A 253 28.88 -24.57 -39.34
CA CYS A 253 30.17 -25.10 -39.75
C CYS A 253 30.05 -26.53 -40.30
N ARG A 254 31.13 -27.05 -40.91
CA ARG A 254 31.16 -28.44 -41.36
C ARG A 254 31.31 -29.39 -40.18
N GLU A 255 30.81 -30.62 -40.31
CA GLU A 255 30.99 -31.67 -39.29
C GLU A 255 32.46 -31.95 -38.97
N THR A 256 33.33 -31.88 -39.99
CA THR A 256 34.79 -32.03 -39.84
C THR A 256 35.44 -30.88 -39.09
N ASP A 257 34.75 -29.74 -38.97
CA ASP A 257 35.25 -28.59 -38.25
C ASP A 257 34.96 -28.63 -36.74
N VAL A 258 34.12 -29.56 -36.29
CA VAL A 258 33.79 -29.79 -34.87
C VAL A 258 34.92 -30.53 -34.16
N HIS A 259 35.38 -29.94 -33.08
CA HIS A 259 36.34 -30.51 -32.15
C HIS A 259 35.62 -31.32 -31.09
N MET A 260 36.25 -32.39 -30.60
CA MET A 260 35.63 -33.27 -29.61
C MET A 260 36.63 -33.63 -28.50
N ILE A 261 36.14 -33.80 -27.28
CA ILE A 261 36.91 -34.26 -26.13
C ILE A 261 36.10 -35.38 -25.49
N THR A 262 36.57 -36.63 -25.53
CA THR A 262 35.90 -37.72 -24.79
C THR A 262 36.39 -37.77 -23.36
N LEU A 263 35.49 -37.94 -22.40
CA LEU A 263 35.84 -38.13 -21.00
C LEU A 263 35.48 -39.54 -20.54
N ILE A 264 36.45 -40.19 -19.91
CA ILE A 264 36.24 -41.44 -19.19
C ILE A 264 36.83 -41.29 -17.80
N ASP A 265 35.97 -41.35 -16.77
CA ASP A 265 36.40 -41.47 -15.38
C ASP A 265 36.26 -42.91 -14.89
N LEU A 266 37.38 -43.60 -14.73
CA LEU A 266 37.42 -44.96 -14.19
C LEU A 266 37.13 -45.02 -12.69
N ASN A 267 36.92 -43.90 -12.00
CA ASN A 267 36.43 -43.90 -10.63
C ASN A 267 34.91 -44.07 -10.55
N VAL A 268 34.19 -43.95 -11.66
CA VAL A 268 32.74 -44.17 -11.72
C VAL A 268 32.40 -45.65 -11.44
N PRO A 269 31.33 -45.95 -10.69
CA PRO A 269 30.90 -47.32 -10.46
C PRO A 269 30.78 -48.12 -11.76
N LEU A 270 31.21 -49.38 -11.72
CA LEU A 270 31.22 -50.33 -12.85
C LEU A 270 32.20 -50.00 -13.99
N ALA A 271 32.69 -48.77 -14.13
CA ALA A 271 33.61 -48.35 -15.20
C ALA A 271 34.91 -49.16 -15.25
N LYS A 272 35.41 -49.61 -14.09
CA LYS A 272 36.63 -50.42 -13.98
C LYS A 272 36.42 -51.86 -14.42
N SER A 273 35.19 -52.39 -14.45
CA SER A 273 34.98 -53.78 -14.85
C SER A 273 35.50 -54.03 -16.26
N LYS A 274 36.07 -55.21 -16.51
CA LYS A 274 36.77 -55.49 -17.77
C LYS A 274 35.88 -55.23 -18.99
N GLU A 275 34.67 -55.78 -18.97
CA GLU A 275 33.66 -55.61 -20.02
C GLU A 275 33.32 -54.13 -20.24
N LYS A 276 33.03 -53.37 -19.17
CA LYS A 276 32.67 -51.95 -19.31
C LYS A 276 33.83 -51.06 -19.71
N MET A 277 35.04 -51.38 -19.27
CA MET A 277 36.26 -50.70 -19.71
C MET A 277 36.50 -50.91 -21.21
N GLU A 278 36.30 -52.14 -21.71
CA GLU A 278 36.37 -52.45 -23.14
C GLU A 278 35.29 -51.70 -23.95
N GLU A 279 34.05 -51.65 -23.45
CA GLU A 279 32.95 -50.87 -24.04
C GLU A 279 33.28 -49.37 -24.12
N LEU A 280 33.77 -48.79 -23.02
CA LEU A 280 34.18 -47.38 -22.95
C LEU A 280 35.33 -47.06 -23.92
N CYS A 281 36.34 -47.92 -23.97
CA CYS A 281 37.47 -47.76 -24.88
C CYS A 281 37.05 -47.88 -26.35
N THR A 282 36.13 -48.80 -26.66
CA THR A 282 35.57 -48.97 -28.01
C THR A 282 34.79 -47.73 -28.44
N LEU A 283 33.98 -47.16 -27.54
CA LEU A 283 33.24 -45.94 -27.83
C LEU A 283 34.17 -44.73 -28.02
N MET A 284 35.22 -44.61 -27.21
CA MET A 284 36.24 -43.58 -27.38
C MET A 284 37.02 -43.75 -28.70
N GLN A 285 37.38 -44.98 -29.07
CA GLN A 285 38.02 -45.28 -30.36
C GLN A 285 37.13 -44.85 -31.53
N PHE A 286 35.82 -45.13 -31.47
CA PHE A 286 34.89 -44.63 -32.47
C PHE A 286 34.93 -43.10 -32.61
N VAL A 287 34.95 -42.35 -31.50
CA VAL A 287 35.02 -40.87 -31.55
C VAL A 287 36.37 -40.39 -32.08
N ASN A 288 37.48 -41.05 -31.72
CA ASN A 288 38.80 -40.79 -32.27
C ASN A 288 38.80 -40.98 -33.79
N ASP A 289 38.21 -42.07 -34.28
CA ASP A 289 38.19 -42.38 -35.71
C ASP A 289 37.24 -41.48 -36.51
N LEU A 290 36.21 -40.91 -35.86
CA LEU A 290 35.30 -39.94 -36.46
C LEU A 290 35.97 -38.60 -36.83
N ASN A 291 37.00 -38.18 -36.09
CA ASN A 291 37.77 -36.95 -36.37
C ASN A 291 39.18 -37.00 -35.74
N PRO A 292 40.11 -37.80 -36.29
CA PRO A 292 41.34 -38.21 -35.59
C PRO A 292 42.33 -37.07 -35.33
N THR A 293 42.27 -35.99 -36.10
CA THR A 293 43.11 -34.79 -35.91
C THR A 293 42.46 -33.72 -35.03
N ARG A 294 41.23 -33.92 -34.55
CA ARG A 294 40.49 -32.92 -33.77
C ARG A 294 39.78 -33.50 -32.54
N HIS A 295 40.04 -34.76 -32.23
CA HIS A 295 39.54 -35.44 -31.04
C HIS A 295 40.68 -35.79 -30.09
N VAL A 296 40.37 -35.79 -28.79
CA VAL A 296 41.21 -36.36 -27.75
C VAL A 296 40.34 -37.03 -26.71
N GLY A 297 40.72 -38.23 -26.30
CA GLY A 297 40.20 -38.90 -25.11
C GLY A 297 40.97 -38.48 -23.88
N VAL A 298 40.28 -38.05 -22.83
CA VAL A 298 40.85 -37.80 -21.50
C VAL A 298 40.35 -38.93 -20.60
N VAL A 299 41.26 -39.85 -20.28
CA VAL A 299 40.96 -40.99 -19.43
C VAL A 299 41.57 -40.76 -18.06
N GLU A 300 40.74 -40.68 -17.04
CA GLU A 300 41.18 -40.64 -15.65
C GLU A 300 41.39 -42.06 -15.13
N LEU A 301 42.57 -42.28 -14.55
CA LEU A 301 42.93 -43.57 -13.98
C LEU A 301 42.22 -43.80 -12.64
N PRO A 302 41.98 -45.06 -12.28
CA PRO A 302 41.36 -45.38 -11.01
C PRO A 302 42.27 -44.96 -9.84
N GLU A 303 41.66 -44.44 -8.79
CA GLU A 303 42.35 -44.12 -7.54
C GLU A 303 42.37 -45.30 -6.56
N THR A 304 41.46 -46.26 -6.77
CA THR A 304 41.32 -47.48 -5.98
C THR A 304 41.40 -48.70 -6.88
N ALA A 305 42.38 -49.57 -6.58
CA ALA A 305 42.57 -50.82 -7.31
C ALA A 305 41.43 -51.81 -7.04
N LYS A 306 41.10 -52.68 -8.00
CA LYS A 306 40.19 -53.80 -7.73
C LYS A 306 40.79 -54.72 -6.67
N LYS A 307 39.92 -55.38 -5.91
CA LYS A 307 40.33 -56.43 -4.97
C LYS A 307 41.06 -57.60 -5.67
N THR A 308 40.81 -57.81 -6.95
CA THR A 308 41.42 -58.87 -7.77
C THR A 308 42.80 -58.50 -8.30
N SER A 309 43.21 -57.23 -8.20
CA SER A 309 44.50 -56.76 -8.70
C SER A 309 45.63 -57.14 -7.73
N LYS A 310 46.67 -57.81 -8.24
CA LYS A 310 47.81 -58.28 -7.42
C LYS A 310 48.85 -57.19 -7.22
N ARG A 311 49.09 -56.35 -8.23
CA ARG A 311 50.03 -55.22 -8.22
C ARG A 311 49.32 -53.87 -8.03
N GLY A 312 48.05 -53.89 -7.64
CA GLY A 312 47.25 -52.70 -7.38
C GLY A 312 46.96 -51.90 -8.64
N LEU A 313 47.11 -50.57 -8.58
CA LEU A 313 46.77 -49.69 -9.70
C LEU A 313 47.63 -49.92 -10.96
N CYS A 314 48.81 -50.53 -10.81
CA CYS A 314 49.66 -50.87 -11.95
C CYS A 314 49.02 -51.93 -12.87
N ASP A 315 48.28 -52.90 -12.32
CA ASP A 315 47.57 -53.87 -13.17
C ASP A 315 46.40 -53.20 -13.91
N GLU A 316 45.65 -52.30 -13.23
CA GLU A 316 44.54 -51.58 -13.87
C GLU A 316 45.02 -50.66 -15.01
N GLU A 317 46.14 -49.97 -14.80
CA GLU A 317 46.75 -49.11 -15.83
C GLU A 317 47.28 -49.94 -17.00
N ALA A 318 47.91 -51.09 -16.74
CA ALA A 318 48.40 -51.98 -17.79
C ALA A 318 47.24 -52.59 -18.61
N ASP A 319 46.17 -53.02 -17.94
CA ASP A 319 44.96 -53.55 -18.59
C ASP A 319 44.34 -52.50 -19.52
N LEU A 320 44.18 -51.25 -19.04
CA LEU A 320 43.68 -50.13 -19.85
C LEU A 320 44.57 -49.88 -21.07
N GLN A 321 45.89 -49.77 -20.87
CA GLN A 321 46.84 -49.53 -21.97
C GLN A 321 46.78 -50.65 -23.01
N GLN A 322 46.72 -51.91 -22.57
CA GLN A 322 46.63 -53.05 -23.48
C GLN A 322 45.33 -53.03 -24.29
N THR A 323 44.20 -52.67 -23.67
CA THR A 323 42.92 -52.50 -24.37
C THR A 323 43.03 -51.38 -25.42
N LEU A 324 43.59 -50.22 -25.07
CA LEU A 324 43.73 -49.09 -25.99
C LEU A 324 44.69 -49.38 -27.16
N TRP A 325 45.82 -50.02 -26.90
CA TRP A 325 46.76 -50.43 -27.95
C TRP A 325 46.13 -51.47 -28.88
N GLY A 326 45.33 -52.39 -28.36
CA GLY A 326 44.55 -53.34 -29.16
C GLY A 326 43.57 -52.65 -30.12
N LEU A 327 43.07 -51.47 -29.74
CA LEU A 327 42.17 -50.63 -30.53
C LEU A 327 42.91 -49.59 -31.39
N ARG A 328 44.23 -49.73 -31.58
CA ARG A 328 45.08 -48.77 -32.32
C ARG A 328 44.99 -47.33 -31.79
N GLN A 329 44.87 -47.17 -30.48
CA GLN A 329 44.91 -45.87 -29.82
C GLN A 329 46.26 -45.67 -29.12
N VAL A 330 46.82 -44.46 -29.17
CA VAL A 330 48.04 -44.06 -28.44
C VAL A 330 47.64 -43.39 -27.15
N CYS A 331 48.30 -43.72 -26.04
CA CYS A 331 48.01 -43.22 -24.70
C CYS A 331 49.28 -42.90 -23.90
N ASP A 332 50.33 -42.42 -24.58
CA ASP A 332 51.64 -42.16 -23.98
C ASP A 332 51.70 -40.84 -23.21
N ALA A 333 50.85 -39.88 -23.61
CA ALA A 333 50.70 -38.61 -22.93
C ALA A 333 50.01 -38.79 -21.56
N ARG A 334 50.79 -38.67 -20.49
CA ARG A 334 50.31 -38.75 -19.10
C ARG A 334 50.02 -37.37 -18.55
N TRP A 335 48.96 -37.26 -17.75
CA TRP A 335 48.66 -36.05 -17.00
C TRP A 335 48.47 -36.30 -15.51
N ILE A 336 48.69 -35.26 -14.71
CA ILE A 336 48.51 -35.23 -13.26
C ILE A 336 47.82 -33.91 -12.86
N VAL A 337 46.78 -34.00 -12.02
CA VAL A 337 46.12 -32.84 -11.43
C VAL A 337 46.29 -32.89 -9.91
N PRO A 338 47.14 -32.02 -9.32
CA PRO A 338 47.30 -31.95 -7.87
C PRO A 338 46.08 -31.30 -7.21
N PHE A 339 45.75 -31.73 -6.00
CA PHE A 339 44.70 -31.10 -5.19
C PHE A 339 45.06 -31.13 -3.70
N ASP A 340 44.53 -30.17 -2.96
CA ASP A 340 44.66 -30.07 -1.50
C ASP A 340 43.46 -30.76 -0.82
N ILE A 341 43.72 -31.36 0.36
CA ILE A 341 42.71 -32.05 1.17
C ILE A 341 42.38 -31.16 2.37
N HIS A 342 41.11 -30.82 2.54
CA HIS A 342 40.67 -30.06 3.71
C HIS A 342 40.87 -30.89 5.00
N PRO A 343 41.35 -30.31 6.12
CA PRO A 343 41.60 -31.05 7.37
C PRO A 343 40.38 -31.78 7.95
N SER A 344 39.17 -31.35 7.60
CA SER A 344 37.89 -31.96 8.00
C SER A 344 37.27 -32.88 6.96
N ALA A 345 37.93 -33.13 5.82
CA ALA A 345 37.49 -34.13 4.86
C ALA A 345 37.78 -35.52 5.46
N ASP A 346 36.73 -36.29 5.73
CA ASP A 346 36.86 -37.63 6.29
C ASP A 346 37.73 -38.48 5.36
N ALA A 347 38.86 -38.98 5.88
CA ALA A 347 39.91 -39.59 5.10
C ALA A 347 39.49 -40.96 4.52
N GLN A 348 38.71 -40.97 3.43
CA GLN A 348 38.40 -42.19 2.68
C GLN A 348 38.53 -42.06 1.16
N THR A 349 38.58 -40.86 0.58
CA THR A 349 38.83 -40.67 -0.85
C THR A 349 40.31 -40.38 -1.10
N ALA A 350 41.04 -41.45 -1.43
CA ALA A 350 42.43 -41.49 -1.90
C ALA A 350 43.53 -40.95 -0.95
N ARG A 351 44.47 -41.83 -0.59
CA ARG A 351 45.76 -41.47 0.04
C ARG A 351 46.64 -40.55 -0.84
N ARG A 352 46.21 -40.21 -2.06
CA ARG A 352 46.98 -39.43 -3.05
C ARG A 352 46.42 -38.01 -3.11
N ARG A 353 47.31 -37.01 -3.08
CA ARG A 353 46.99 -35.58 -3.24
C ARG A 353 46.96 -35.15 -4.71
N PHE A 354 46.62 -36.08 -5.60
CA PHE A 354 46.56 -35.86 -7.03
C PHE A 354 45.73 -36.94 -7.71
N SER A 355 45.07 -36.59 -8.81
CA SER A 355 44.56 -37.53 -9.80
C SER A 355 45.52 -37.61 -10.97
N SER A 356 45.45 -38.70 -11.72
CA SER A 356 46.29 -38.89 -12.91
C SER A 356 45.52 -39.60 -13.99
N GLY A 357 45.96 -39.43 -15.23
CA GLY A 357 45.32 -40.08 -16.36
C GLY A 357 46.16 -40.09 -17.61
N ARG A 358 45.49 -40.39 -18.73
CA ARG A 358 46.06 -40.41 -20.07
C ARG A 358 45.27 -39.52 -21.01
N LEU A 359 45.97 -38.88 -21.94
CA LEU A 359 45.39 -38.39 -23.17
C LEU A 359 45.50 -39.50 -24.20
N VAL A 360 44.41 -39.76 -24.91
CA VAL A 360 44.26 -40.89 -25.83
C VAL A 360 43.85 -40.36 -27.20
N VAL A 361 44.62 -40.68 -28.22
CA VAL A 361 44.38 -40.24 -29.60
C VAL A 361 44.51 -41.42 -30.55
N ASN A 362 43.98 -41.27 -31.76
CA ASN A 362 44.20 -42.26 -32.81
C ASN A 362 45.71 -42.38 -33.12
N LYS A 363 46.21 -43.61 -33.19
CA LYS A 363 47.64 -43.89 -33.40
C LYS A 363 48.20 -43.35 -34.72
N ASP A 364 47.40 -43.32 -35.77
CA ASP A 364 47.86 -42.93 -37.10
C ASP A 364 47.98 -41.40 -37.25
N PHE A 365 47.53 -40.62 -36.24
CA PHE A 365 47.46 -39.15 -36.27
C PHE A 365 47.97 -38.48 -34.98
N ASP A 366 48.70 -39.20 -34.13
CA ASP A 366 49.16 -38.69 -32.82
C ASP A 366 50.13 -37.51 -32.95
N GLU A 367 51.07 -37.57 -33.89
CA GLU A 367 52.02 -36.49 -34.20
C GLU A 367 51.35 -35.22 -34.74
N GLU A 368 50.18 -35.34 -35.38
CA GLU A 368 49.45 -34.21 -35.97
C GLU A 368 48.34 -33.69 -35.04
N ASN A 369 48.10 -34.33 -33.90
CA ASN A 369 46.97 -34.00 -33.04
C ASN A 369 47.26 -32.74 -32.19
N PRO A 370 46.51 -31.63 -32.39
CA PRO A 370 46.77 -30.36 -31.72
C PRO A 370 46.51 -30.42 -30.21
N TRP A 371 45.68 -31.35 -29.73
CA TRP A 371 45.43 -31.50 -28.29
C TRP A 371 46.67 -31.98 -27.55
N ILE A 372 47.50 -32.82 -28.17
CA ILE A 372 48.75 -33.28 -27.56
C ILE A 372 49.82 -32.20 -27.70
N ASN A 373 49.99 -31.65 -28.90
CA ASN A 373 51.15 -30.83 -29.25
C ASN A 373 50.97 -29.32 -29.03
N ASN A 374 49.73 -28.84 -28.83
CA ASN A 374 49.46 -27.41 -28.73
C ASN A 374 48.62 -26.99 -27.52
N SER A 375 47.90 -27.92 -26.86
CA SER A 375 47.23 -27.58 -25.60
C SER A 375 48.24 -27.47 -24.46
N GLU A 376 48.01 -26.53 -23.55
CA GLU A 376 48.86 -26.41 -22.35
C GLU A 376 48.84 -27.68 -21.51
N PHE A 377 47.66 -28.31 -21.37
CA PHE A 377 47.50 -29.54 -20.61
C PHE A 377 48.26 -30.72 -21.23
N GLY A 378 48.19 -30.89 -22.56
CA GLY A 378 48.88 -31.95 -23.28
C GLY A 378 50.38 -31.79 -23.26
N CYS A 379 50.87 -30.57 -23.45
CA CYS A 379 52.31 -30.27 -23.44
C CYS A 379 52.92 -30.35 -22.03
N ALA A 380 52.23 -29.85 -21.00
CA ALA A 380 52.75 -29.79 -19.64
C ALA A 380 52.46 -31.04 -18.80
N GLY A 381 51.48 -31.86 -19.20
CA GLY A 381 51.00 -33.00 -18.42
C GLY A 381 50.33 -32.61 -17.10
N ARG A 382 49.93 -31.34 -16.93
CA ARG A 382 49.25 -30.81 -15.74
C ARG A 382 48.56 -29.49 -16.07
N PRO A 383 47.53 -29.07 -15.31
CA PRO A 383 46.95 -27.75 -15.48
C PRO A 383 47.96 -26.65 -15.11
N LEU A 384 48.00 -25.58 -15.91
CA LEU A 384 48.81 -24.40 -15.65
C LEU A 384 47.98 -23.32 -14.93
N THR A 385 47.57 -23.60 -13.70
CA THR A 385 46.92 -22.61 -12.83
C THR A 385 47.69 -22.44 -11.52
N GLU A 386 47.60 -21.24 -10.93
CA GLU A 386 48.06 -20.97 -9.57
C GLU A 386 47.00 -21.32 -8.51
N ASP A 387 45.75 -21.55 -8.94
CA ASP A 387 44.64 -21.87 -8.04
C ASP A 387 44.83 -23.25 -7.40
N LYS A 388 44.70 -23.26 -6.07
CA LYS A 388 44.65 -24.52 -5.31
C LYS A 388 43.31 -25.20 -5.53
N ILE A 389 43.34 -26.37 -6.16
CA ILE A 389 42.17 -27.23 -6.32
C ILE A 389 41.86 -27.87 -4.96
N LEU A 390 40.66 -27.64 -4.44
CA LEU A 390 40.18 -28.28 -3.22
C LEU A 390 39.17 -29.37 -3.56
N LEU A 391 39.34 -30.54 -2.95
CA LEU A 391 38.33 -31.60 -3.02
C LEU A 391 37.07 -31.21 -2.21
N PRO A 392 35.87 -31.60 -2.67
CA PRO A 392 34.63 -31.33 -1.96
C PRO A 392 34.62 -32.02 -0.58
N LEU A 393 34.01 -31.37 0.40
CA LEU A 393 33.80 -31.93 1.74
C LEU A 393 32.81 -33.11 1.68
N SER A 394 32.86 -34.01 2.68
CA SER A 394 31.92 -35.16 2.73
C SER A 394 30.44 -34.74 2.76
N ARG A 395 30.13 -33.54 3.26
CA ARG A 395 28.78 -32.94 3.25
C ARG A 395 28.39 -32.33 1.89
N GLU A 396 29.37 -32.07 1.05
CA GLU A 396 29.23 -31.55 -0.33
C GLU A 396 29.23 -32.69 -1.35
N LEU A 397 29.67 -33.90 -0.94
CA LEU A 397 29.44 -35.11 -1.71
C LEU A 397 27.94 -35.34 -1.82
N LEU A 398 27.50 -35.53 -3.04
CA LEU A 398 26.12 -35.85 -3.29
C LEU A 398 25.83 -37.28 -2.89
N LEU A 399 24.73 -37.41 -2.19
CA LEU A 399 24.11 -38.67 -1.84
C LEU A 399 23.16 -39.04 -3.00
N PRO A 400 23.06 -40.33 -3.39
CA PRO A 400 22.01 -40.77 -4.29
C PRO A 400 20.65 -40.31 -3.76
N GLU A 401 20.01 -39.36 -4.45
CA GLU A 401 18.65 -38.92 -4.12
C GLU A 401 17.69 -40.02 -4.55
N ALA A 402 16.70 -40.32 -3.70
CA ALA A 402 15.67 -41.27 -4.08
C ALA A 402 14.79 -40.62 -5.16
N LEU A 403 14.44 -41.36 -6.21
CA LEU A 403 13.48 -40.87 -7.23
C LEU A 403 12.08 -40.59 -6.65
N ASP A 404 11.83 -41.07 -5.43
CA ASP A 404 10.60 -40.88 -4.67
C ASP A 404 10.78 -39.74 -3.64
N PRO A 405 10.04 -38.62 -3.75
CA PRO A 405 10.10 -37.49 -2.84
C PRO A 405 9.90 -37.86 -1.35
N ASP A 406 9.13 -38.91 -1.07
CA ASP A 406 8.83 -39.34 0.30
C ASP A 406 10.05 -39.99 0.99
N ASN A 407 10.97 -40.55 0.22
CA ASN A 407 12.22 -41.13 0.70
C ASN A 407 13.30 -40.04 0.93
N ASP A 408 13.13 -38.86 0.35
CA ASP A 408 14.12 -37.79 0.36
C ASP A 408 14.10 -36.93 1.65
N LEU A 409 12.98 -36.98 2.39
CA LEU A 409 12.76 -36.26 3.65
C LEU A 409 13.58 -36.79 4.84
N ARG A 410 14.15 -38.01 4.73
CA ARG A 410 14.90 -38.65 5.81
C ARG A 410 16.39 -38.72 5.47
N PHE A 411 17.12 -37.62 5.74
CA PHE A 411 18.57 -37.53 5.54
C PHE A 411 19.36 -38.69 6.17
N ALA A 412 18.88 -39.27 7.28
CA ALA A 412 19.52 -40.39 7.97
C ALA A 412 19.37 -41.76 7.26
N GLU A 413 18.39 -41.89 6.35
CA GLU A 413 18.12 -43.12 5.59
C GLU A 413 18.77 -43.11 4.19
N ARG A 414 19.44 -42.01 3.81
CA ARG A 414 20.14 -41.89 2.53
C ARG A 414 21.33 -42.85 2.48
N THR A 415 21.40 -43.64 1.41
CA THR A 415 22.50 -44.60 1.21
C THR A 415 23.81 -43.83 0.99
N ARG A 416 24.85 -44.14 1.77
CA ARG A 416 26.16 -43.52 1.56
C ARG A 416 26.72 -43.91 0.18
N PRO A 417 27.34 -42.98 -0.56
CA PRO A 417 27.97 -43.31 -1.83
C PRO A 417 29.05 -44.38 -1.63
N SER A 418 29.20 -45.27 -2.60
CA SER A 418 30.30 -46.24 -2.60
C SER A 418 31.64 -45.49 -2.66
N VAL A 419 32.74 -46.18 -2.33
CA VAL A 419 34.09 -45.58 -2.42
C VAL A 419 34.38 -45.12 -3.86
N GLU A 420 33.94 -45.87 -4.86
CA GLU A 420 33.99 -45.44 -6.28
C GLU A 420 33.17 -44.17 -6.51
N ALA A 421 31.88 -44.17 -6.12
CA ALA A 421 31.00 -43.01 -6.33
C ALA A 421 31.50 -41.74 -5.62
N ALA A 422 32.08 -41.87 -4.43
CA ALA A 422 32.72 -40.76 -3.73
C ALA A 422 34.01 -40.31 -4.43
N SER A 423 34.78 -41.25 -4.98
CA SER A 423 36.02 -40.93 -5.71
C SER A 423 35.76 -40.24 -7.04
N ALA A 424 34.65 -40.53 -7.73
CA ALA A 424 34.26 -39.83 -8.96
C ALA A 424 33.87 -38.35 -8.72
N GLN A 425 33.45 -38.01 -7.50
CA GLN A 425 33.01 -36.66 -7.13
C GLN A 425 34.18 -35.76 -6.72
N LYS A 426 34.93 -35.25 -7.69
CA LYS A 426 36.13 -34.42 -7.46
C LYS A 426 35.88 -32.91 -7.32
N GLY A 427 34.64 -32.48 -7.45
CA GLY A 427 34.25 -31.08 -7.38
C GLY A 427 34.57 -30.29 -8.64
N GLN A 428 33.82 -29.20 -8.81
CA GLN A 428 33.78 -28.40 -10.02
C GLN A 428 35.11 -27.74 -10.38
N GLN A 429 35.79 -27.21 -9.37
CA GLN A 429 37.03 -26.45 -9.56
C GLN A 429 38.10 -27.27 -10.27
N ARG A 430 38.18 -28.59 -9.99
CA ARG A 430 39.16 -29.47 -10.61
C ARG A 430 38.95 -29.58 -12.11
N TRP A 431 37.74 -29.94 -12.52
CA TRP A 431 37.41 -30.18 -13.92
C TRP A 431 37.48 -28.89 -14.73
N LEU A 432 36.99 -27.77 -14.20
CA LEU A 432 37.15 -26.44 -14.81
C LEU A 432 38.61 -26.11 -15.09
N THR A 433 39.47 -26.31 -14.09
CA THR A 433 40.91 -26.06 -14.20
C THR A 433 41.55 -26.93 -15.28
N MET A 434 41.19 -28.21 -15.32
CA MET A 434 41.67 -29.14 -16.33
C MET A 434 41.22 -28.73 -17.74
N PHE A 435 39.93 -28.44 -17.94
CA PHE A 435 39.39 -28.03 -19.23
C PHE A 435 39.95 -26.71 -19.71
N ARG A 436 40.12 -25.71 -18.82
CA ARG A 436 40.75 -24.44 -19.17
C ARG A 436 42.15 -24.66 -19.74
N SER A 437 42.95 -25.49 -19.09
CA SER A 437 44.30 -25.81 -19.57
C SER A 437 44.31 -26.65 -20.85
N LEU A 438 43.32 -27.53 -21.03
CA LEU A 438 43.19 -28.32 -22.27
C LEU A 438 42.72 -27.47 -23.46
N LEU A 439 41.84 -26.49 -23.22
CA LEU A 439 41.30 -25.59 -24.24
C LEU A 439 42.21 -24.37 -24.49
N ALA A 440 43.19 -24.12 -23.61
CA ALA A 440 44.23 -23.13 -23.80
C ALA A 440 45.25 -23.63 -24.84
N MET A 441 45.12 -23.14 -26.07
CA MET A 441 45.97 -23.55 -27.19
C MET A 441 47.07 -22.52 -27.44
N THR A 442 48.28 -23.01 -27.75
CA THR A 442 49.47 -22.17 -27.96
C THR A 442 49.64 -21.76 -29.42
N SER A 443 49.87 -22.74 -30.31
CA SER A 443 50.15 -22.53 -31.75
C SER A 443 48.98 -22.94 -32.66
N TYR A 444 47.87 -23.39 -32.07
CA TYR A 444 46.67 -23.81 -32.77
C TYR A 444 45.50 -22.90 -32.38
N SER A 445 44.67 -22.49 -33.33
CA SER A 445 43.53 -21.61 -33.06
C SER A 445 42.23 -22.39 -32.99
N LEU A 446 41.51 -22.20 -31.88
CA LEU A 446 40.13 -22.66 -31.66
C LEU A 446 39.10 -21.52 -31.82
N LYS A 447 39.52 -20.38 -32.37
CA LYS A 447 38.64 -19.24 -32.57
C LYS A 447 37.43 -19.60 -33.43
N ASN A 448 36.24 -19.34 -32.91
CA ASN A 448 34.95 -19.65 -33.52
C ASN A 448 34.73 -21.14 -33.86
N LYS A 449 35.50 -22.06 -33.27
CA LYS A 449 35.32 -23.50 -33.49
C LYS A 449 34.48 -24.12 -32.36
N PRO A 450 33.46 -24.93 -32.67
CA PRO A 450 32.71 -25.64 -31.65
C PRO A 450 33.52 -26.80 -31.09
N VAL A 451 33.50 -26.96 -29.77
CA VAL A 451 34.11 -28.08 -29.06
C VAL A 451 33.01 -28.84 -28.32
N ILE A 452 32.88 -30.15 -28.53
CA ILE A 452 31.94 -31.01 -27.80
C ILE A 452 32.70 -31.84 -26.78
N ILE A 453 32.35 -31.71 -25.51
CA ILE A 453 32.75 -32.65 -24.47
C ILE A 453 31.78 -33.83 -24.49
N VAL A 454 32.27 -35.02 -24.80
CA VAL A 454 31.52 -36.27 -24.81
C VAL A 454 31.87 -37.06 -23.56
N ASN A 455 31.04 -36.95 -22.53
CA ASN A 455 31.21 -37.69 -21.28
C ASN A 455 30.58 -39.08 -21.37
N LEU A 456 31.39 -40.13 -21.22
CA LEU A 456 30.94 -41.52 -21.27
C LEU A 456 30.66 -42.14 -19.90
N THR A 457 31.00 -41.42 -18.83
CA THR A 457 30.91 -41.92 -17.45
C THR A 457 29.96 -41.09 -16.57
N SER A 458 29.16 -40.19 -17.15
CA SER A 458 27.98 -39.51 -16.58
C SER A 458 28.12 -38.71 -15.28
N TYR A 459 29.26 -38.72 -14.60
CA TYR A 459 29.49 -38.06 -13.29
C TYR A 459 30.34 -36.78 -13.38
N VAL A 460 30.64 -36.30 -14.59
CA VAL A 460 31.49 -35.10 -14.82
C VAL A 460 30.62 -33.98 -15.37
N GLU A 461 30.04 -33.17 -14.49
CA GLU A 461 28.96 -32.24 -14.84
C GLU A 461 29.43 -30.78 -14.96
N ASP A 462 30.73 -30.56 -14.78
CA ASP A 462 31.34 -29.24 -14.62
C ASP A 462 31.57 -28.49 -15.95
N ALA A 463 31.24 -29.12 -17.09
CA ALA A 463 31.28 -28.48 -18.39
C ALA A 463 30.26 -27.34 -18.51
N PHE A 464 29.14 -27.42 -17.78
CA PHE A 464 28.12 -26.36 -17.76
C PHE A 464 28.69 -25.02 -17.30
N HIS A 465 29.40 -25.02 -16.17
CA HIS A 465 29.93 -23.80 -15.59
C HIS A 465 31.05 -23.17 -16.43
N LEU A 466 31.81 -23.98 -17.18
CA LEU A 466 32.82 -23.44 -18.09
C LEU A 466 32.18 -22.65 -19.23
N ARG A 467 31.08 -23.17 -19.79
CA ARG A 467 30.30 -22.48 -20.83
C ARG A 467 29.68 -21.19 -20.29
N GLU A 468 29.15 -21.21 -19.07
CA GLU A 468 28.52 -20.05 -18.44
C GLU A 468 29.51 -18.91 -18.12
N ALA A 469 30.79 -19.22 -17.88
CA ALA A 469 31.81 -18.21 -17.61
C ALA A 469 31.99 -17.20 -18.77
N LYS A 470 31.56 -17.55 -20.00
CA LYS A 470 31.63 -16.71 -21.21
C LYS A 470 33.01 -16.06 -21.42
N GLU A 471 34.06 -16.78 -21.06
CA GLU A 471 35.44 -16.30 -21.10
C GLU A 471 36.12 -16.65 -22.42
N GLU A 472 37.12 -15.86 -22.81
CA GLU A 472 38.00 -16.16 -23.94
C GLU A 472 39.33 -16.71 -23.40
N LEU A 473 39.65 -17.95 -23.79
CA LEU A 473 40.87 -18.64 -23.41
C LEU A 473 41.99 -18.39 -24.42
N LYS A 474 43.23 -18.69 -24.01
CA LYS A 474 44.40 -18.66 -24.89
C LYS A 474 44.18 -19.53 -26.14
N GLY A 475 44.58 -19.01 -27.30
CA GLY A 475 44.24 -19.63 -28.59
C GLY A 475 42.90 -19.15 -29.18
N GLY A 476 42.23 -18.21 -28.51
CA GLY A 476 41.02 -17.52 -28.98
C GLY A 476 39.73 -18.32 -28.83
N PHE A 477 39.73 -19.35 -27.97
CA PHE A 477 38.53 -20.16 -27.73
C PHE A 477 37.56 -19.40 -26.82
N ASN A 478 36.33 -19.19 -27.29
CA ASN A 478 35.26 -18.65 -26.47
C ASN A 478 34.43 -19.78 -25.88
N THR A 479 34.24 -19.80 -24.55
CA THR A 479 33.52 -20.90 -23.88
C THR A 479 32.04 -21.01 -24.27
N CYS A 480 31.44 -19.99 -24.89
CA CYS A 480 30.12 -20.08 -25.53
C CYS A 480 30.08 -21.09 -26.71
N ASN A 481 31.23 -21.51 -27.23
CA ASN A 481 31.34 -22.54 -28.27
C ASN A 481 31.59 -23.94 -27.69
N LEU A 482 31.50 -24.10 -26.36
CA LEU A 482 31.63 -25.38 -25.67
C LEU A 482 30.27 -26.07 -25.53
N PHE A 483 30.11 -27.23 -26.13
CA PHE A 483 28.93 -28.08 -26.03
C PHE A 483 29.25 -29.29 -25.18
N TYR A 484 28.24 -29.87 -24.56
CA TYR A 484 28.39 -31.04 -23.72
C TYR A 484 27.37 -32.11 -24.11
N GLN A 485 27.83 -33.35 -24.16
CA GLN A 485 27.01 -34.52 -24.35
C GLN A 485 27.40 -35.57 -23.33
N SER A 486 26.46 -35.99 -22.50
CA SER A 486 26.62 -37.17 -21.66
C SER A 486 25.94 -38.36 -22.32
N ILE A 487 26.70 -39.43 -22.54
CA ILE A 487 26.18 -40.75 -22.93
C ILE A 487 26.36 -41.66 -21.73
N TRP A 488 25.27 -42.14 -21.14
CA TRP A 488 25.36 -43.09 -20.03
C TRP A 488 24.75 -44.44 -20.40
N PHE A 489 25.49 -45.48 -20.03
CA PHE A 489 25.13 -46.89 -20.24
C PHE A 489 25.71 -47.81 -19.14
N LEU A 490 26.59 -47.27 -18.30
CA LEU A 490 27.21 -48.00 -17.19
C LEU A 490 26.23 -48.28 -16.06
N ASN A 491 25.36 -47.31 -15.77
CA ASN A 491 24.32 -47.40 -14.76
C ASN A 491 23.01 -46.88 -15.36
N LYS A 492 21.88 -47.49 -14.96
CA LYS A 492 20.53 -47.05 -15.33
C LYS A 492 20.05 -45.87 -14.48
N ASP A 493 20.74 -45.57 -13.39
CA ASP A 493 20.43 -44.44 -12.52
C ASP A 493 20.64 -43.12 -13.29
N GLN A 494 19.59 -42.30 -13.39
CA GLN A 494 19.61 -41.01 -14.09
C GLN A 494 20.25 -39.89 -13.27
N PHE A 495 21.08 -40.23 -12.29
CA PHE A 495 21.57 -39.31 -11.26
C PHE A 495 22.30 -38.10 -11.87
N GLY A 496 23.24 -38.33 -12.78
CA GLY A 496 23.99 -37.22 -13.39
C GLY A 496 23.17 -36.39 -14.38
N ALA A 497 22.11 -36.96 -14.97
CA ALA A 497 21.19 -36.20 -15.81
C ALA A 497 20.31 -35.27 -14.97
N ALA A 498 19.78 -35.80 -13.87
CA ALA A 498 18.94 -35.07 -12.93
C ALA A 498 19.72 -33.93 -12.27
N ARG A 499 20.98 -34.17 -11.88
CA ARG A 499 21.85 -33.14 -11.32
C ARG A 499 22.13 -32.03 -12.33
N LEU A 500 22.52 -32.35 -13.56
CA LEU A 500 22.76 -31.33 -14.58
C LEU A 500 21.50 -30.50 -14.84
N THR A 501 20.33 -31.15 -14.85
CA THR A 501 19.05 -30.45 -14.95
C THR A 501 18.85 -29.49 -13.78
N ARG A 502 19.09 -29.95 -12.55
CA ARG A 502 18.97 -29.14 -11.33
C ARG A 502 19.90 -27.94 -11.35
N GLU A 503 21.18 -28.11 -11.69
CA GLU A 503 22.15 -27.00 -11.77
C GLU A 503 21.70 -25.93 -12.78
N VAL A 504 21.21 -26.35 -13.95
CA VAL A 504 20.68 -25.43 -14.97
C VAL A 504 19.42 -24.71 -14.46
N VAL A 505 18.53 -25.43 -13.77
CA VAL A 505 17.33 -24.84 -13.13
C VAL A 505 17.72 -23.84 -12.05
N ASP A 506 18.67 -24.16 -11.18
CA ASP A 506 19.12 -23.28 -10.11
C ASP A 506 19.74 -21.99 -10.67
N HIS A 507 20.50 -22.09 -11.77
CA HIS A 507 21.03 -20.93 -12.47
C HIS A 507 19.95 -20.09 -13.18
N TRP A 508 18.91 -20.74 -13.72
CA TRP A 508 17.73 -20.05 -14.24
C TRP A 508 16.99 -19.30 -13.14
N LEU A 509 16.69 -19.97 -12.02
CA LEU A 509 15.99 -19.38 -10.87
C LEU A 509 16.80 -18.26 -10.21
N ALA A 510 18.12 -18.37 -10.18
CA ALA A 510 19.03 -17.32 -9.70
C ALA A 510 19.17 -16.14 -10.69
N GLY A 511 18.57 -16.20 -11.88
CA GLY A 511 18.68 -15.17 -12.92
C GLY A 511 20.09 -15.02 -13.52
N LYS A 512 20.92 -16.06 -13.38
CA LYS A 512 22.28 -16.15 -13.94
C LYS A 512 22.27 -16.69 -15.37
N LEU A 513 21.30 -17.55 -15.69
CA LEU A 513 21.11 -18.09 -17.04
C LEU A 513 20.23 -17.15 -17.88
N GLU A 514 20.72 -16.82 -19.07
CA GLU A 514 19.97 -16.15 -20.12
C GLU A 514 20.12 -16.97 -21.41
N PHE A 515 18.99 -17.28 -22.06
CA PHE A 515 19.00 -18.09 -23.27
C PHE A 515 17.88 -17.68 -24.22
N ALA A 516 18.20 -17.60 -25.52
CA ALA A 516 17.27 -17.14 -26.56
C ALA A 516 16.58 -15.79 -26.26
N GLY A 517 17.30 -14.86 -25.60
CA GLY A 517 16.78 -13.56 -25.17
C GLY A 517 15.77 -13.62 -24.02
N GLN A 518 15.58 -14.79 -23.41
CA GLN A 518 14.71 -14.99 -22.27
C GLN A 518 15.52 -14.99 -20.98
N LYS A 519 14.96 -14.33 -19.96
CA LYS A 519 15.50 -14.26 -18.61
C LYS A 519 14.35 -14.38 -17.62
N ILE A 520 14.60 -15.01 -16.48
CA ILE A 520 13.60 -15.07 -15.41
C ILE A 520 13.25 -13.66 -14.94
N CYS A 521 11.97 -13.41 -14.70
CA CYS A 521 11.53 -12.22 -14.01
C CYS A 521 11.47 -12.52 -12.51
N LEU A 522 12.21 -11.79 -11.69
CA LEU A 522 12.22 -11.98 -10.24
C LEU A 522 11.15 -11.12 -9.53
N ASN A 523 10.61 -10.12 -10.21
CA ASN A 523 9.65 -9.19 -9.63
C ASN A 523 8.22 -9.60 -10.01
N PRO A 524 7.33 -9.79 -9.02
CA PRO A 524 5.93 -10.06 -9.32
C PRO A 524 5.28 -8.84 -10.00
N PRO A 525 4.31 -9.05 -10.89
CA PRO A 525 3.63 -7.97 -11.58
C PRO A 525 2.76 -7.15 -10.61
N GLU A 526 2.80 -5.82 -10.77
CA GLU A 526 1.93 -4.89 -10.05
C GLU A 526 0.54 -4.82 -10.70
N LEU A 527 -0.46 -4.37 -9.93
CA LEU A 527 -1.80 -4.10 -10.47
C LEU A 527 -1.78 -2.80 -11.28
N SER A 528 -2.38 -2.80 -12.45
CA SER A 528 -2.53 -1.58 -13.25
C SER A 528 -3.59 -0.65 -12.65
N PRO A 529 -3.57 0.66 -12.96
CA PRO A 529 -4.62 1.60 -12.53
C PRO A 529 -6.03 1.15 -12.95
N ASP A 530 -6.17 0.54 -14.14
CA ASP A 530 -7.45 0.04 -14.64
C ASP A 530 -7.97 -1.16 -13.83
N GLU A 531 -7.06 -2.08 -13.45
CA GLU A 531 -7.40 -3.22 -12.59
C GLU A 531 -7.84 -2.75 -11.20
N VAL A 532 -7.19 -1.72 -10.66
CA VAL A 532 -7.56 -1.10 -9.39
C VAL A 532 -8.93 -0.41 -9.50
N ALA A 533 -9.19 0.29 -10.60
CA ALA A 533 -10.47 0.96 -10.85
C ALA A 533 -11.64 0.00 -11.03
N SER A 534 -11.39 -1.24 -11.48
CA SER A 534 -12.41 -2.28 -11.62
C SER A 534 -12.98 -2.78 -10.28
N VAL A 535 -12.26 -2.55 -9.16
CA VAL A 535 -12.70 -2.92 -7.81
C VAL A 535 -13.54 -1.78 -7.22
N PRO A 536 -14.78 -2.04 -6.77
CA PRO A 536 -15.58 -1.02 -6.08
C PRO A 536 -14.86 -0.48 -4.84
N GLY A 537 -14.70 0.84 -4.77
CA GLY A 537 -13.90 1.51 -3.73
C GLY A 537 -12.38 1.39 -3.93
N GLY A 538 -11.92 0.67 -4.95
CA GLY A 538 -10.50 0.42 -5.25
C GLY A 538 -9.73 1.69 -5.53
N THR A 539 -10.25 2.59 -6.36
CA THR A 539 -9.60 3.88 -6.68
C THR A 539 -9.54 4.84 -5.50
N ALA A 540 -10.53 4.81 -4.61
CA ALA A 540 -10.56 5.59 -3.38
C ALA A 540 -9.63 5.00 -2.29
N CYS A 541 -9.51 3.67 -2.26
CA CYS A 541 -8.55 2.92 -1.45
C CYS A 541 -7.12 2.95 -2.03
N ALA A 542 -6.97 3.31 -3.31
CA ALA A 542 -5.70 3.46 -4.02
C ALA A 542 -5.34 4.94 -4.28
N ASN A 543 -6.15 5.90 -3.84
CA ASN A 543 -5.82 7.31 -3.66
C ASN A 543 -6.15 7.79 -2.22
N SER A 544 -6.18 9.09 -1.94
CA SER A 544 -6.64 9.56 -0.63
C SER A 544 -8.17 9.52 -0.55
N LEU A 545 -8.72 9.18 0.63
CA LEU A 545 -10.14 9.41 0.97
C LEU A 545 -10.59 10.86 0.70
N ASP A 546 -9.66 11.81 0.67
CA ASP A 546 -9.92 13.22 0.40
C ASP A 546 -10.41 13.48 -1.04
N THR A 547 -10.24 12.51 -1.95
CA THR A 547 -10.83 12.59 -3.31
C THR A 547 -12.29 12.18 -3.36
N VAL A 548 -12.86 11.65 -2.26
CA VAL A 548 -14.26 11.21 -2.16
C VAL A 548 -15.08 12.31 -1.51
N SER A 549 -16.10 12.81 -2.21
CA SER A 549 -17.03 13.81 -1.68
C SER A 549 -18.12 13.15 -0.85
N PHE A 550 -18.21 13.51 0.44
CA PHE A 550 -19.26 13.07 1.36
C PHE A 550 -20.31 14.17 1.57
N GLU A 551 -21.58 13.78 1.69
CA GLU A 551 -22.70 14.71 1.82
C GLU A 551 -22.77 15.36 3.20
N VAL A 552 -22.72 14.55 4.27
CA VAL A 552 -22.89 14.99 5.67
C VAL A 552 -21.72 14.63 6.57
N LEU A 553 -20.79 13.81 6.08
CA LEU A 553 -19.53 13.52 6.78
C LEU A 553 -18.40 14.43 6.33
N GLU A 554 -17.46 14.68 7.23
CA GLU A 554 -16.18 15.31 6.98
C GLU A 554 -15.05 14.52 7.65
N ARG A 555 -13.89 14.53 7.02
CA ARG A 555 -12.69 13.93 7.60
C ARG A 555 -12.04 14.93 8.54
N SER A 556 -11.88 14.54 9.80
CA SER A 556 -11.13 15.30 10.80
C SER A 556 -10.05 14.40 11.39
N GLY A 557 -8.82 14.55 10.88
CA GLY A 557 -7.71 13.64 11.17
C GLY A 557 -7.93 12.23 10.62
N GLY A 558 -7.80 11.22 11.49
CA GLY A 558 -8.02 9.80 11.15
C GLY A 558 -9.47 9.31 11.33
N LYS A 559 -10.44 10.22 11.55
CA LYS A 559 -11.84 9.87 11.79
C LYS A 559 -12.75 10.57 10.79
N MET A 560 -13.82 9.88 10.40
CA MET A 560 -14.95 10.48 9.71
C MET A 560 -15.96 10.91 10.75
N LEU A 561 -16.29 12.19 10.75
CA LEU A 561 -17.22 12.82 11.69
C LEU A 561 -18.37 13.45 10.91
N ILE A 562 -19.52 13.62 11.55
CA ILE A 562 -20.61 14.42 10.99
C ILE A 562 -20.14 15.89 10.96
N LYS A 563 -20.37 16.59 9.85
CA LYS A 563 -19.98 17.99 9.64
C LYS A 563 -20.34 18.86 10.84
N SER A 564 -19.43 19.74 11.26
CA SER A 564 -19.63 20.71 12.36
C SER A 564 -21.01 21.38 12.32
N ASP A 565 -21.43 21.77 11.11
CA ASP A 565 -22.59 22.63 10.90
C ASP A 565 -23.88 21.83 11.06
N GLU A 566 -23.91 20.59 10.55
CA GLU A 566 -24.98 19.61 10.77
C GLU A 566 -25.06 19.25 12.27
N ASN A 567 -23.92 19.00 12.91
CA ASN A 567 -23.88 18.65 14.33
C ASN A 567 -24.46 19.76 15.22
N LYS A 568 -24.09 21.02 14.95
CA LYS A 568 -24.66 22.19 15.66
C LYS A 568 -26.15 22.36 15.36
N LEU A 569 -26.56 22.19 14.11
CA LEU A 569 -27.95 22.33 13.69
C LEU A 569 -28.84 21.36 14.47
N TRP A 570 -28.53 20.06 14.46
CA TRP A 570 -29.37 19.03 15.07
C TRP A 570 -29.36 19.04 16.60
N LEU A 571 -28.23 19.42 17.22
CA LEU A 571 -28.18 19.62 18.67
C LEU A 571 -28.98 20.84 19.16
N SER A 572 -29.18 21.84 18.29
CA SER A 572 -29.92 23.07 18.63
C SER A 572 -31.45 22.97 18.49
N GLN A 573 -31.99 21.91 17.85
CA GLN A 573 -33.42 21.79 17.57
C GLN A 573 -34.29 21.50 18.81
N GLY A 574 -33.72 20.90 19.87
CA GLY A 574 -34.47 20.44 21.05
C GLY A 574 -35.44 19.29 20.77
N GLY A 575 -36.06 18.74 21.83
CA GLY A 575 -37.07 17.68 21.72
C GLY A 575 -36.56 16.34 21.19
N THR A 576 -37.49 15.54 20.63
CA THR A 576 -37.24 14.15 20.19
C THR A 576 -36.19 14.02 19.08
N ILE A 577 -36.12 14.97 18.15
CA ILE A 577 -35.11 14.96 17.06
C ILE A 577 -33.69 15.04 17.62
N THR A 578 -33.49 15.74 18.74
CA THR A 578 -32.15 15.85 19.37
C THR A 578 -31.74 14.52 20.01
N GLU A 579 -32.69 13.78 20.58
CA GLU A 579 -32.46 12.46 21.15
C GLU A 579 -32.16 11.43 20.05
N ASP A 580 -32.94 11.45 18.97
CA ASP A 580 -32.73 10.62 17.78
C ASP A 580 -31.36 10.90 17.14
N TYR A 581 -30.98 12.17 17.02
CA TYR A 581 -29.66 12.56 16.53
C TYR A 581 -28.52 12.05 17.42
N LYS A 582 -28.64 12.18 18.75
CA LYS A 582 -27.62 11.65 19.67
C LYS A 582 -27.47 10.14 19.53
N ALA A 583 -28.57 9.40 19.38
CA ALA A 583 -28.54 7.96 19.15
C ALA A 583 -27.89 7.61 17.80
N LEU A 584 -28.25 8.32 16.73
CA LEU A 584 -27.69 8.15 15.39
C LEU A 584 -26.17 8.47 15.35
N HIS A 585 -25.77 9.55 16.01
CA HIS A 585 -24.37 9.97 16.15
C HIS A 585 -23.57 8.94 16.96
N ALA A 586 -24.10 8.46 18.08
CA ALA A 586 -23.45 7.40 18.87
C ALA A 586 -23.26 6.12 18.05
N LYS A 587 -24.29 5.69 17.31
CA LYS A 587 -24.22 4.51 16.42
C LYS A 587 -23.21 4.70 15.29
N HIS A 588 -23.12 5.89 14.70
CA HIS A 588 -22.09 6.21 13.70
C HIS A 588 -20.68 6.13 14.30
N MET A 589 -20.48 6.68 15.50
CA MET A 589 -19.21 6.61 16.22
C MET A 589 -18.85 5.17 16.64
N GLU A 590 -19.82 4.30 16.88
CA GLU A 590 -19.58 2.87 17.15
C GLU A 590 -19.19 2.10 15.88
N LEU A 591 -19.89 2.35 14.76
CA LEU A 591 -19.64 1.68 13.48
C LEU A 591 -18.35 2.13 12.78
N ILE A 592 -17.99 3.41 12.90
CA ILE A 592 -16.94 4.06 12.09
C ILE A 592 -15.89 4.78 12.96
N GLY A 593 -16.22 5.12 14.21
CA GLY A 593 -15.31 5.80 15.14
C GLY A 593 -14.19 4.94 15.72
N SER A 594 -14.29 3.60 15.59
CA SER A 594 -13.12 2.72 15.56
C SER A 594 -12.47 2.86 14.18
N GLY A 595 -11.48 3.77 14.09
CA GLY A 595 -10.63 4.07 12.93
C GLY A 595 -10.99 3.41 11.59
N ILE A 596 -11.31 4.23 10.59
CA ILE A 596 -11.33 3.72 9.22
C ILE A 596 -9.89 3.40 8.83
N ASP A 597 -9.53 2.11 8.91
CA ASP A 597 -8.33 1.55 8.31
C ASP A 597 -8.50 1.56 6.77
N VAL A 598 -8.56 2.75 6.17
CA VAL A 598 -8.30 2.86 4.74
C VAL A 598 -6.82 2.66 4.59
N VAL A 599 -6.48 1.58 3.89
CA VAL A 599 -5.15 1.37 3.33
C VAL A 599 -4.82 2.64 2.53
N GLU A 600 -3.92 3.46 3.04
CA GLU A 600 -3.19 4.41 2.21
C GLU A 600 -2.54 3.61 1.07
N SER A 601 -3.08 3.67 -0.13
CA SER A 601 -2.64 4.81 -0.91
C SER A 601 -1.15 4.86 -1.21
N PRO A 602 -0.51 4.09 -2.11
CA PRO A 602 0.94 3.87 -2.06
C PRO A 602 1.72 5.13 -2.43
N GLN A 603 1.89 6.03 -1.46
CA GLN A 603 3.17 6.65 -1.25
C GLN A 603 4.05 5.60 -0.56
N ALA A 604 5.13 5.23 -1.25
CA ALA A 604 6.22 4.34 -0.86
C ALA A 604 6.12 3.71 0.55
N PRO A 605 6.15 2.37 0.68
CA PRO A 605 5.40 1.63 1.69
C PRO A 605 5.77 1.95 3.14
N ALA A 606 4.80 2.43 3.90
CA ALA A 606 4.70 2.24 5.34
C ALA A 606 4.06 0.87 5.62
N GLU A 607 4.90 -0.15 5.72
CA GLU A 607 4.61 -1.53 6.17
C GLU A 607 3.75 -1.56 7.45
N THR A 608 2.46 -1.86 7.29
CA THR A 608 1.67 -2.58 8.30
C THR A 608 1.74 -4.08 8.02
N GLY A 609 2.66 -4.74 8.72
CA GLY A 609 2.41 -6.05 9.33
C GLY A 609 2.04 -7.24 8.43
N GLY A 610 2.78 -7.48 7.35
CA GLY A 610 3.08 -8.86 6.98
C GLY A 610 4.08 -9.39 8.01
N GLY A 611 3.66 -10.30 8.88
CA GLY A 611 4.55 -10.94 9.83
C GLY A 611 5.69 -11.61 9.05
N GLY A 612 6.90 -11.05 9.16
CA GLY A 612 8.08 -11.74 8.68
C GLY A 612 8.24 -12.99 9.54
N GLU A 613 7.94 -14.15 8.98
CA GLU A 613 8.33 -15.44 9.55
C GLU A 613 9.86 -15.53 9.47
N GLY A 614 10.52 -14.89 10.44
CA GLY A 614 11.91 -15.21 10.75
C GLY A 614 11.94 -16.57 11.42
N GLU A 615 13.04 -17.29 11.20
CA GLU A 615 13.32 -18.59 11.82
C GLU A 615 13.25 -18.45 13.35
N ALA A 616 12.13 -18.89 13.93
CA ALA A 616 11.88 -18.80 15.36
C ALA A 616 12.38 -20.08 16.04
N THR A 617 13.36 -19.95 16.92
CA THR A 617 13.79 -21.07 17.77
C THR A 617 12.79 -21.33 18.90
N GLU A 618 12.64 -22.59 19.30
CA GLU A 618 11.62 -23.01 20.28
C GLU A 618 11.82 -22.40 21.69
N SER A 619 13.05 -22.05 22.10
CA SER A 619 13.34 -21.43 23.40
C SER A 619 14.70 -20.70 23.45
N LEU A 620 14.85 -19.77 24.40
CA LEU A 620 16.12 -19.11 24.74
C LEU A 620 17.21 -20.10 25.17
N GLU A 621 16.84 -21.21 25.82
CA GLU A 621 17.75 -22.24 26.32
C GLU A 621 18.50 -22.94 25.18
N LYS A 622 17.81 -23.24 24.07
CA LYS A 622 18.44 -23.81 22.87
C LYS A 622 19.45 -22.85 22.22
N LEU A 623 19.16 -21.55 22.24
CA LEU A 623 20.09 -20.52 21.73
C LEU A 623 21.37 -20.41 22.60
N GLN A 624 21.28 -20.73 23.90
CA GLN A 624 22.44 -20.79 24.79
C GLN A 624 23.30 -22.04 24.55
N GLU A 625 22.71 -23.16 24.14
CA GLU A 625 23.41 -24.42 23.86
C GLU A 625 24.13 -24.42 22.50
N SER A 626 23.49 -23.91 21.44
CA SER A 626 24.09 -23.79 20.11
C SER A 626 23.28 -22.80 19.25
N PRO A 627 23.87 -21.72 18.70
CA PRO A 627 25.30 -21.35 18.61
C PRO A 627 25.94 -20.74 19.87
N GLY A 628 25.17 -20.50 20.94
CA GLY A 628 25.65 -19.90 22.19
C GLY A 628 25.59 -18.37 22.18
N VAL A 629 25.19 -17.77 23.31
CA VAL A 629 25.05 -16.32 23.47
C VAL A 629 26.39 -15.66 23.77
N GLU A 630 26.80 -14.69 22.96
CA GLU A 630 27.97 -13.85 23.23
C GLU A 630 27.58 -12.68 24.14
N VAL A 631 26.53 -11.94 23.77
CA VAL A 631 26.08 -10.72 24.46
C VAL A 631 24.57 -10.61 24.44
N LYS A 632 23.98 -10.22 25.58
CA LYS A 632 22.56 -9.87 25.71
C LYS A 632 22.42 -8.48 26.33
N VAL A 633 21.70 -7.59 25.66
CA VAL A 633 21.47 -6.20 26.13
C VAL A 633 20.03 -5.78 25.92
N ALA A 634 19.50 -4.91 26.78
CA ALA A 634 18.18 -4.32 26.58
C ALA A 634 18.18 -3.42 25.32
N SER A 635 17.15 -3.58 24.50
CA SER A 635 16.81 -2.69 23.38
C SER A 635 16.36 -1.32 23.90
N GLU A 636 16.30 -0.31 23.02
CA GLU A 636 15.59 0.93 23.32
C GLU A 636 14.06 0.74 23.39
N ILE A 637 13.57 -0.42 22.94
CA ILE A 637 12.18 -0.83 23.11
C ILE A 637 12.03 -1.57 24.43
N SER A 638 11.25 -1.00 25.35
CA SER A 638 10.97 -1.60 26.66
C SER A 638 10.45 -3.04 26.54
N GLY A 639 11.03 -3.98 27.30
CA GLY A 639 10.65 -5.39 27.28
C GLY A 639 11.16 -6.21 26.09
N VAL A 640 12.08 -5.65 25.28
CA VAL A 640 12.78 -6.36 24.20
C VAL A 640 14.29 -6.34 24.45
N ASP A 641 14.93 -7.50 24.34
CA ASP A 641 16.37 -7.68 24.44
C ASP A 641 16.98 -7.98 23.06
N LEU A 642 18.15 -7.43 22.80
CA LEU A 642 19.02 -7.73 21.67
C LEU A 642 20.05 -8.77 22.11
N VAL A 643 20.12 -9.89 21.39
CA VAL A 643 21.03 -10.99 21.67
C VAL A 643 21.95 -11.21 20.46
N LEU A 644 23.25 -11.06 20.68
CA LEU A 644 24.29 -11.44 19.72
C LEU A 644 24.81 -12.82 20.08
N ALA A 645 24.72 -13.76 19.16
CA ALA A 645 25.26 -15.10 19.32
C ALA A 645 26.73 -15.17 18.87
N LYS A 646 27.44 -16.23 19.29
CA LYS A 646 28.88 -16.43 18.99
C LYS A 646 29.19 -16.58 17.49
N ASP A 647 28.20 -16.96 16.69
CA ASP A 647 28.28 -17.00 15.22
C ASP A 647 28.04 -15.63 14.57
N SER A 648 27.97 -14.55 15.37
CA SER A 648 27.63 -13.19 14.95
C SER A 648 26.18 -13.00 14.48
N SER A 649 25.28 -13.98 14.69
CA SER A 649 23.86 -13.80 14.38
C SER A 649 23.15 -12.93 15.44
N LEU A 650 22.24 -12.08 14.98
CA LEU A 650 21.48 -11.15 15.82
C LEU A 650 20.05 -11.65 16.04
N TRP A 651 19.59 -11.60 17.29
CA TRP A 651 18.28 -12.09 17.70
C TRP A 651 17.53 -11.06 18.56
N LEU A 652 16.21 -11.04 18.43
CA LEU A 652 15.30 -10.29 19.29
C LEU A 652 14.60 -11.25 20.25
N VAL A 653 14.56 -10.90 21.54
CA VAL A 653 13.83 -11.66 22.56
C VAL A 653 12.89 -10.73 23.31
N ALA A 654 11.60 -11.04 23.36
CA ALA A 654 10.64 -10.28 24.15
C ALA A 654 10.29 -11.00 25.45
N SER A 655 10.13 -10.25 26.54
CA SER A 655 9.69 -10.80 27.84
C SER A 655 8.20 -11.16 27.86
N THR A 656 7.41 -10.53 26.99
CA THR A 656 5.97 -10.77 26.80
C THR A 656 5.65 -10.75 25.31
N ASP A 657 4.52 -11.31 24.91
CA ASP A 657 4.03 -11.16 23.53
C ASP A 657 3.93 -9.67 23.19
N LYS A 658 4.57 -9.26 22.09
CA LYS A 658 4.69 -7.85 21.74
C LYS A 658 4.80 -7.66 20.24
N VAL A 659 4.05 -6.68 19.73
CA VAL A 659 4.22 -6.18 18.36
C VAL A 659 5.15 -4.97 18.42
N VAL A 660 6.31 -5.08 17.78
CA VAL A 660 7.22 -3.96 17.55
C VAL A 660 6.77 -3.27 16.26
N ALA A 661 6.32 -2.03 16.35
CA ALA A 661 5.84 -1.28 15.20
C ALA A 661 6.98 -1.00 14.19
N LYS A 662 6.61 -0.82 12.93
CA LYS A 662 7.47 -0.29 11.87
C LYS A 662 8.20 0.99 12.32
N ASN A 663 9.44 1.18 11.89
CA ASN A 663 10.28 2.36 12.18
C ASN A 663 10.64 2.56 13.67
N SER A 664 10.44 1.56 14.52
CA SER A 664 10.84 1.62 15.93
C SER A 664 12.35 1.51 16.06
N GLN A 665 12.98 2.39 16.85
CA GLN A 665 14.42 2.30 17.11
C GLN A 665 14.74 1.13 18.04
N LEU A 666 15.57 0.21 17.56
CA LEU A 666 16.06 -0.94 18.33
C LEU A 666 17.32 -0.58 19.11
N GLY A 667 18.21 0.19 18.51
CA GLY A 667 19.47 0.54 19.12
C GLY A 667 20.36 1.40 18.23
N GLY A 668 21.66 1.46 18.55
CA GLY A 668 22.61 2.32 17.84
C GLY A 668 24.00 1.70 17.64
N PHE A 669 24.83 2.44 16.90
CA PHE A 669 26.22 2.07 16.56
C PHE A 669 27.26 2.67 17.53
N GLY A 670 26.83 3.28 18.63
CA GLY A 670 27.73 3.83 19.65
C GLY A 670 28.27 5.22 19.31
N THR A 671 29.43 5.57 19.87
CA THR A 671 30.15 6.78 19.51
C THR A 671 31.06 6.50 18.32
N GLY A 672 31.19 7.45 17.42
CA GLY A 672 31.97 7.29 16.20
C GLY A 672 32.22 8.62 15.51
N GLN A 673 32.93 8.57 14.40
CA GLN A 673 33.23 9.73 13.58
C GLN A 673 33.01 9.42 12.09
N TYR A 674 32.65 10.43 11.32
CA TYR A 674 32.55 10.32 9.88
C TYR A 674 33.94 10.49 9.25
N VAL A 675 34.40 9.48 8.52
CA VAL A 675 35.67 9.46 7.78
C VAL A 675 35.41 9.31 6.28
N PRO A 676 36.34 9.71 5.39
CA PRO A 676 36.25 9.41 3.96
C PRO A 676 36.11 7.90 3.71
N ALA A 677 35.30 7.51 2.71
CA ALA A 677 34.94 6.12 2.44
C ALA A 677 36.12 5.18 2.05
N GLU A 678 37.32 5.74 1.81
CA GLU A 678 38.54 5.01 1.46
C GLU A 678 39.23 4.36 2.68
N GLU A 679 38.81 4.69 3.91
CA GLU A 679 39.34 4.11 5.15
C GLU A 679 38.56 2.85 5.63
N GLU A 680 39.10 2.15 6.64
CA GLU A 680 38.68 0.86 7.25
C GLU A 680 37.15 0.64 7.51
N GLN A 681 36.79 -0.55 8.04
CA GLN A 681 35.42 -1.00 8.33
C GLN A 681 34.54 0.06 9.04
N GLY A 682 33.31 0.22 8.54
CA GLY A 682 32.31 1.15 9.08
C GLY A 682 31.04 1.18 8.22
N LEU A 683 30.06 2.02 8.60
CA LEU A 683 28.77 2.10 7.91
C LEU A 683 28.75 3.23 6.88
N ASP A 684 28.57 2.90 5.61
CA ASP A 684 28.54 3.89 4.52
C ASP A 684 27.35 4.86 4.66
N PHE A 685 27.62 6.17 4.58
CA PHE A 685 26.58 7.18 4.56
C PHE A 685 25.95 7.26 3.18
N LEU A 686 24.87 6.49 2.99
CA LEU A 686 24.13 6.41 1.73
C LEU A 686 22.63 6.56 1.97
N LEU A 687 21.97 7.19 1.00
CA LEU A 687 20.53 7.36 0.88
C LEU A 687 20.11 6.57 -0.37
N PRO A 688 19.90 5.24 -0.24
CA PRO A 688 19.78 4.33 -1.39
C PRO A 688 18.57 4.62 -2.29
N LEU A 689 17.54 5.28 -1.76
CA LEU A 689 16.34 5.68 -2.49
C LEU A 689 16.32 7.19 -2.78
N GLY A 690 17.48 7.85 -2.75
CA GLY A 690 17.57 9.30 -2.90
C GLY A 690 16.78 10.04 -1.82
N ASP A 691 15.96 11.01 -2.24
CA ASP A 691 15.09 11.79 -1.35
C ASP A 691 13.97 10.96 -0.72
N LYS A 692 13.67 9.76 -1.24
CA LYS A 692 12.71 8.82 -0.62
C LYS A 692 13.31 7.99 0.51
N SER A 693 14.62 8.09 0.77
CA SER A 693 15.28 7.34 1.84
C SER A 693 14.78 7.76 3.22
N LEU A 694 14.62 6.80 4.14
CA LEU A 694 14.26 7.08 5.53
C LEU A 694 15.45 7.65 6.30
N VAL A 695 15.17 8.70 7.06
CA VAL A 695 16.10 9.38 7.95
C VAL A 695 15.42 9.63 9.29
N GLN A 696 16.21 9.85 10.33
CA GLN A 696 15.69 10.17 11.65
C GLN A 696 15.90 11.66 11.92
N LEU A 697 14.87 12.37 12.38
CA LEU A 697 14.96 13.75 12.81
C LEU A 697 15.03 13.83 14.33
N ASP A 698 16.01 14.57 14.85
CA ASP A 698 16.08 14.96 16.25
C ASP A 698 15.07 16.09 16.53
N GLU A 699 13.91 15.73 17.10
CA GLU A 699 12.80 16.66 17.35
C GLU A 699 13.20 17.79 18.31
N SER A 700 14.16 17.54 19.22
CA SER A 700 14.68 18.55 20.15
C SER A 700 15.41 19.70 19.45
N SER A 701 15.91 19.44 18.25
CA SER A 701 16.53 20.46 17.40
C SER A 701 15.52 21.18 16.50
N TRP A 702 14.37 20.55 16.28
CA TRP A 702 13.34 21.03 15.37
C TRP A 702 12.32 21.92 16.06
N LYS A 703 11.79 21.51 17.22
CA LYS A 703 10.78 22.22 18.01
C LYS A 703 11.34 22.58 19.37
N THR A 704 10.91 23.72 19.92
CA THR A 704 11.38 24.19 21.25
C THR A 704 10.98 23.22 22.37
N ASP A 705 9.82 22.57 22.25
CA ASP A 705 9.34 21.54 23.18
C ASP A 705 9.46 20.11 22.61
N GLY A 706 10.26 19.94 21.54
CA GLY A 706 10.46 18.65 20.90
C GLY A 706 11.24 17.70 21.81
N SER A 707 10.73 16.50 22.03
CA SER A 707 11.45 15.42 22.70
C SER A 707 11.43 14.16 21.85
N GLY A 708 12.52 13.40 21.90
CA GLY A 708 12.68 12.18 21.12
C GLY A 708 13.03 12.43 19.66
N THR A 709 12.56 11.54 18.80
CA THR A 709 12.94 11.49 17.39
C THR A 709 11.79 11.04 16.52
N SER A 710 11.71 11.52 15.30
CA SER A 710 10.78 11.04 14.28
C SER A 710 11.53 10.39 13.12
N VAL A 711 10.91 9.41 12.47
CA VAL A 711 11.43 8.81 11.23
C VAL A 711 10.61 9.36 10.08
N VAL A 712 11.28 10.00 9.12
CA VAL A 712 10.68 10.65 7.96
C VAL A 712 11.48 10.33 6.71
N THR A 713 10.90 10.49 5.52
CA THR A 713 11.71 10.50 4.29
C THR A 713 12.55 11.76 4.25
N PHE A 714 13.71 11.68 3.59
CA PHE A 714 14.58 12.85 3.43
C PHE A 714 13.87 13.98 2.66
N TYR A 715 13.03 13.65 1.68
CA TYR A 715 12.11 14.56 1.00
C TYR A 715 11.23 15.33 1.99
N LYS A 716 10.54 14.61 2.90
CA LYS A 716 9.67 15.24 3.89
C LYS A 716 10.46 16.15 4.83
N LEU A 717 11.67 15.74 5.23
CA LEU A 717 12.57 16.58 6.04
C LEU A 717 12.94 17.88 5.31
N LEU A 718 13.26 17.83 4.01
CA LEU A 718 13.61 19.01 3.22
C LEU A 718 12.40 19.92 2.98
N VAL A 719 11.21 19.36 2.73
CA VAL A 719 9.96 20.14 2.62
C VAL A 719 9.59 20.78 3.97
N MET A 720 9.83 20.10 5.09
CA MET A 720 9.67 20.70 6.42
C MET A 720 10.65 21.87 6.63
N CYS A 721 11.90 21.78 6.13
CA CYS A 721 12.83 22.91 6.15
C CYS A 721 12.27 24.12 5.39
N GLU A 722 11.69 23.91 4.22
CA GLU A 722 11.08 24.99 3.43
C GLU A 722 9.86 25.59 4.13
N ARG A 723 8.93 24.75 4.58
CA ARG A 723 7.62 25.19 5.11
C ARG A 723 7.69 25.72 6.53
N GLU A 724 8.43 25.07 7.41
CA GLU A 724 8.42 25.38 8.84
C GLU A 724 9.60 26.26 9.25
N LYS A 725 10.70 26.22 8.50
CA LYS A 725 11.93 26.98 8.79
C LYS A 725 12.24 28.06 7.75
N ASN A 726 11.43 28.19 6.70
CA ASN A 726 11.61 29.16 5.60
C ASN A 726 13.00 29.05 4.94
N ILE A 727 13.51 27.83 4.77
CA ILE A 727 14.81 27.57 4.15
C ILE A 727 14.63 27.45 2.64
N THR A 728 15.38 28.25 1.89
CA THR A 728 15.40 28.24 0.42
C THR A 728 16.65 27.57 -0.17
N ASP A 729 17.70 27.40 0.64
CA ASP A 729 18.96 26.75 0.28
C ASP A 729 19.29 25.65 1.31
N HIS A 730 19.21 24.39 0.89
CA HIS A 730 19.37 23.23 1.77
C HIS A 730 20.84 22.92 2.04
N LYS A 731 21.37 23.47 3.13
CA LYS A 731 22.72 23.16 3.61
C LYS A 731 22.72 21.87 4.44
N VAL A 732 23.10 20.76 3.80
CA VAL A 732 23.15 19.44 4.44
C VAL A 732 24.59 18.93 4.54
N SER A 733 24.95 18.31 5.68
CA SER A 733 26.25 17.67 5.88
C SER A 733 26.60 16.70 4.74
N TYR A 734 27.77 16.89 4.14
CA TYR A 734 28.36 16.01 3.10
C TYR A 734 27.57 15.88 1.78
N MET A 735 26.51 16.66 1.59
CA MET A 735 25.68 16.61 0.38
C MET A 735 25.36 18.01 -0.14
N THR A 736 25.11 18.07 -1.44
CA THR A 736 24.46 19.18 -2.14
C THR A 736 23.06 18.71 -2.49
N VAL A 737 22.06 19.52 -2.16
CA VAL A 737 20.66 19.21 -2.40
C VAL A 737 20.08 20.34 -3.22
N SER A 738 19.44 20.01 -4.35
CA SER A 738 18.77 20.98 -5.22
C SER A 738 17.36 20.52 -5.55
N ARG A 739 16.40 21.44 -5.52
CA ARG A 739 15.01 21.13 -5.90
C ARG A 739 14.92 20.88 -7.41
N LYS A 740 14.17 19.85 -7.82
CA LYS A 740 13.94 19.55 -9.23
C LYS A 740 13.12 20.68 -9.88
N ALA A 741 13.49 21.07 -11.10
CA ALA A 741 12.86 22.21 -11.79
C ALA A 741 11.40 21.93 -12.17
N GLN A 742 10.55 22.97 -12.10
CA GLN A 742 9.09 22.92 -12.31
C GLN A 742 8.64 22.55 -13.74
N THR A 743 9.54 22.43 -14.73
CA THR A 743 9.17 22.14 -16.12
C THR A 743 8.73 20.70 -16.39
N ASN A 744 8.87 19.78 -15.43
CA ASN A 744 8.46 18.36 -15.55
C ASN A 744 7.10 18.04 -14.89
N LEU A 745 6.19 19.03 -14.83
CA LEU A 745 4.87 18.89 -14.21
C LEU A 745 3.91 17.96 -14.97
N GLU A 746 4.21 17.58 -16.22
CA GLU A 746 3.43 16.56 -16.95
C GLU A 746 3.57 15.14 -16.37
N GLN A 747 4.51 14.91 -15.42
CA GLN A 747 4.74 13.61 -14.78
C GLN A 747 4.56 13.60 -13.24
N GLY A 748 4.10 14.69 -12.63
CA GLY A 748 3.71 14.69 -11.20
C GLY A 748 4.81 14.38 -10.17
N MET A 749 6.10 14.54 -10.49
CA MET A 749 7.20 14.23 -9.54
C MET A 749 7.83 15.50 -8.94
N ASP A 750 7.26 16.00 -7.83
CA ASP A 750 7.96 16.91 -6.89
C ASP A 750 9.09 16.13 -6.19
N GLY A 751 10.26 16.74 -5.98
CA GLY A 751 11.42 16.04 -5.41
C GLY A 751 12.72 16.84 -5.41
N PHE A 752 13.76 16.25 -4.83
CA PHE A 752 15.10 16.83 -4.72
C PHE A 752 16.16 15.94 -5.37
N ASP A 753 17.11 16.57 -6.05
CA ASP A 753 18.34 15.93 -6.49
C ASP A 753 19.38 16.00 -5.38
N ILE A 754 20.02 14.86 -5.09
CA ILE A 754 21.00 14.71 -4.02
C ILE A 754 22.33 14.30 -4.64
N GLN A 755 23.36 15.10 -4.38
CA GLN A 755 24.74 14.79 -4.77
C GLN A 755 25.64 14.77 -3.54
N TYR A 756 26.43 13.72 -3.38
CA TYR A 756 27.40 13.62 -2.29
C TYR A 756 28.61 14.51 -2.61
N LYS A 757 28.92 15.46 -1.71
CA LYS A 757 30.13 16.29 -1.82
C LYS A 757 31.38 15.44 -1.62
N ASN A 758 31.36 14.60 -0.58
CA ASN A 758 32.37 13.60 -0.26
C ASN A 758 31.66 12.31 0.16
N LYS A 759 32.14 11.14 -0.30
CA LYS A 759 31.64 9.86 0.20
C LYS A 759 32.17 9.63 1.60
N MET A 760 31.28 9.56 2.59
CA MET A 760 31.63 9.41 4.00
C MET A 760 31.16 8.06 4.53
N ARG A 761 31.84 7.55 5.56
CA ARG A 761 31.50 6.36 6.32
C ARG A 761 31.53 6.68 7.81
N PHE A 762 30.59 6.14 8.57
CA PHE A 762 30.60 6.23 10.03
C PHE A 762 31.49 5.12 10.62
N LYS A 763 32.66 5.52 11.14
CA LYS A 763 33.59 4.64 11.86
C LYS A 763 33.22 4.60 13.34
N CYS A 764 32.87 3.42 13.84
CA CYS A 764 32.58 3.22 15.26
C CYS A 764 33.89 3.27 16.06
N LEU A 765 33.91 4.01 17.18
CA LEU A 765 35.02 3.96 18.11
C LEU A 765 34.90 2.71 19.01
N PRO A 766 36.02 2.07 19.37
CA PRO A 766 36.00 0.96 20.32
C PRO A 766 35.33 1.38 21.64
N GLN A 767 34.45 0.53 22.17
CA GLN A 767 33.85 0.73 23.49
C GLN A 767 33.98 -0.54 24.32
N ASP A 768 34.36 -0.38 25.60
CA ASP A 768 34.67 -1.50 26.50
C ASP A 768 33.44 -2.32 26.90
N ARG A 769 32.23 -1.73 26.83
CA ARG A 769 30.97 -2.39 27.22
C ARG A 769 29.90 -2.23 26.17
N LEU A 770 29.30 -3.35 25.75
CA LEU A 770 28.16 -3.34 24.85
C LEU A 770 26.84 -3.03 25.58
N THR A 771 26.00 -2.23 24.95
CA THR A 771 24.68 -1.73 25.38
C THR A 771 23.77 -1.65 24.15
N GLY A 772 22.46 -1.47 24.33
CA GLY A 772 21.54 -1.25 23.20
C GLY A 772 21.95 -0.06 22.30
N LYS A 773 22.71 0.91 22.83
CA LYS A 773 23.16 2.09 22.08
C LYS A 773 24.38 1.86 21.18
N ASN A 774 25.09 0.73 21.33
CA ASN A 774 26.33 0.45 20.59
C ASN A 774 26.46 -0.99 20.05
N ILE A 775 25.51 -1.88 20.34
CA ILE A 775 25.60 -3.31 19.96
C ILE A 775 25.79 -3.53 18.45
N PHE A 776 25.21 -2.66 17.62
CA PHE A 776 25.33 -2.76 16.16
C PHE A 776 26.73 -2.44 15.62
N SER A 777 27.64 -1.91 16.45
CA SER A 777 29.05 -1.76 16.07
C SER A 777 29.76 -3.09 15.78
N LYS A 778 29.31 -4.19 16.42
CA LYS A 778 29.85 -5.55 16.19
C LYS A 778 29.40 -6.18 14.87
N VAL A 779 28.25 -5.77 14.35
CA VAL A 779 27.63 -6.29 13.11
C VAL A 779 27.56 -5.23 12.02
N VAL A 780 28.46 -4.23 12.06
CA VAL A 780 28.43 -3.08 11.14
C VAL A 780 28.55 -3.48 9.68
N SER A 781 29.30 -4.54 9.37
CA SER A 781 29.45 -5.09 8.01
C SER A 781 28.19 -5.78 7.49
N GLN A 782 27.32 -6.26 8.39
CA GLN A 782 26.07 -6.96 8.06
C GLN A 782 24.85 -6.01 8.12
N ALA A 783 24.99 -4.85 8.76
CA ALA A 783 23.92 -3.91 9.06
C ALA A 783 23.06 -3.50 7.84
N ALA A 784 23.65 -3.40 6.66
CA ALA A 784 22.94 -3.03 5.43
C ALA A 784 22.20 -4.20 4.76
N GLY A 785 22.51 -5.45 5.14
CA GLY A 785 21.98 -6.66 4.53
C GLY A 785 20.72 -7.21 5.18
N TYR A 786 20.36 -6.74 6.37
CA TYR A 786 19.21 -7.25 7.10
C TYR A 786 17.87 -6.93 6.42
N GLN A 787 16.96 -7.90 6.39
CA GLN A 787 15.64 -7.79 5.79
C GLN A 787 14.62 -7.14 6.74
N GLN A 788 14.72 -7.41 8.04
CA GLN A 788 13.75 -6.95 9.04
C GLN A 788 14.10 -5.60 9.67
N ILE A 789 15.36 -5.17 9.60
CA ILE A 789 15.87 -3.94 10.22
C ILE A 789 16.71 -3.16 9.21
N LEU A 790 16.81 -1.84 9.36
CA LEU A 790 17.62 -1.02 8.47
C LEU A 790 18.34 0.12 9.23
N PRO A 791 19.57 0.46 8.82
CA PRO A 791 20.28 1.58 9.41
C PRO A 791 19.71 2.90 8.87
N VAL A 792 19.38 3.82 9.78
CA VAL A 792 18.98 5.19 9.44
C VAL A 792 19.95 6.21 10.02
N PHE A 793 20.16 7.26 9.24
CA PHE A 793 20.98 8.38 9.64
C PHE A 793 20.15 9.46 10.31
N ARG A 794 20.62 9.94 11.45
CA ARG A 794 19.92 10.98 12.22
C ARG A 794 20.41 12.37 11.80
N PHE A 795 19.48 13.31 11.65
CA PHE A 795 19.76 14.70 11.35
C PHE A 795 19.33 15.60 12.50
N ARG A 796 20.19 16.56 12.81
CA ARG A 796 19.93 17.67 13.73
C ARG A 796 19.81 18.95 12.95
N PHE A 797 18.76 19.72 13.20
CA PHE A 797 18.62 21.05 12.65
C PHE A 797 19.36 22.08 13.51
N GLU A 798 20.29 22.80 12.90
CA GLU A 798 20.95 23.93 13.52
C GLU A 798 20.28 25.23 13.09
N ARG A 799 19.61 25.87 14.05
CA ARG A 799 18.95 27.18 13.85
C ARG A 799 19.93 28.23 13.34
N ILE A 800 21.15 28.22 13.87
CA ILE A 800 22.23 29.12 13.44
C ILE A 800 22.78 28.59 12.11
N GLY A 801 22.51 29.31 11.02
CA GLY A 801 22.96 28.95 9.67
C GLY A 801 21.99 28.06 8.87
N GLY A 802 20.88 27.62 9.47
CA GLY A 802 19.83 26.86 8.77
C GLY A 802 20.32 25.54 8.19
N THR A 803 21.18 24.82 8.92
CA THR A 803 21.87 23.63 8.39
C THR A 803 21.30 22.33 8.99
N LEU A 804 21.27 21.27 8.18
CA LEU A 804 21.00 19.91 8.64
C LEU A 804 22.33 19.19 8.88
N LYS A 805 22.67 18.99 10.15
CA LYS A 805 23.88 18.27 10.54
C LYS A 805 23.61 16.80 10.74
N LEU A 806 24.45 15.98 10.11
CA LEU A 806 24.44 14.53 10.26
C LEU A 806 24.95 14.13 11.65
N GLN A 807 24.17 13.32 12.34
CA GLN A 807 24.51 12.65 13.60
C GLN A 807 24.75 11.16 13.36
N LYS A 808 25.17 10.45 14.41
CA LYS A 808 25.41 9.01 14.37
C LYS A 808 24.19 8.21 13.88
N PRO A 809 24.41 7.07 13.20
CA PRO A 809 23.34 6.19 12.73
C PRO A 809 22.70 5.39 13.86
N HIS A 810 21.47 4.96 13.60
CA HIS A 810 20.65 4.12 14.47
C HIS A 810 20.04 2.97 13.67
N MET A 811 19.69 1.89 14.36
CA MET A 811 19.00 0.76 13.75
C MET A 811 17.51 0.83 14.07
N ILE A 812 16.68 0.83 13.05
CA ILE A 812 15.21 0.81 13.19
C ILE A 812 14.63 -0.47 12.59
N THR A 813 13.44 -0.85 13.03
CA THR A 813 12.67 -1.88 12.34
C THR A 813 12.25 -1.39 10.96
N LYS A 814 12.52 -2.21 9.95
CA LYS A 814 11.98 -2.02 8.62
C LYS A 814 10.49 -2.29 8.71
N ASN A 815 10.12 -3.55 8.97
CA ASN A 815 8.73 -4.03 9.11
C ASN A 815 8.23 -4.05 10.56
N SER A 816 6.91 -4.13 10.76
CA SER A 816 6.37 -4.50 12.07
C SER A 816 6.71 -5.95 12.43
N LEU A 817 7.25 -6.20 13.62
CA LEU A 817 7.70 -7.52 14.07
C LEU A 817 6.78 -8.05 15.17
N GLN A 818 6.32 -9.30 15.03
CA GLN A 818 5.58 -10.00 16.07
C GLN A 818 6.54 -10.86 16.89
N LEU A 819 6.78 -10.47 18.14
CA LEU A 819 7.61 -11.20 19.08
C LEU A 819 6.73 -11.98 20.03
N LYS A 820 6.97 -13.30 20.15
CA LYS A 820 6.34 -14.14 21.17
C LYS A 820 7.22 -14.18 22.41
N ALA A 821 6.60 -14.22 23.59
CA ALA A 821 7.29 -14.27 24.88
C ALA A 821 8.31 -15.41 24.90
N ASN A 822 9.56 -15.09 25.24
CA ASN A 822 10.67 -16.04 25.38
C ASN A 822 11.00 -16.88 24.13
N LYS A 823 10.50 -16.49 22.95
CA LYS A 823 10.86 -17.12 21.67
C LYS A 823 11.78 -16.18 20.88
N PRO A 824 13.09 -16.47 20.80
CA PRO A 824 14.02 -15.64 20.04
C PRO A 824 13.64 -15.61 18.54
N LEU A 825 13.59 -14.41 17.97
CA LEU A 825 13.41 -14.17 16.55
C LEU A 825 14.76 -13.80 15.94
N LYS A 826 15.26 -14.59 14.98
CA LYS A 826 16.48 -14.30 14.24
C LYS A 826 16.25 -13.13 13.29
N ILE A 827 17.17 -12.17 13.28
CA ILE A 827 17.24 -11.12 12.26
C ILE A 827 18.11 -11.62 11.10
N GLN A 828 17.53 -11.69 9.91
CA GLN A 828 18.15 -12.25 8.70
C GLN A 828 18.62 -11.16 7.76
#